data_AF-A0A938CM30-F1
#
_entry.id   AF-A0A938CM30-F1
#
_cell.length_a   1.000
_cell.length_b   1.000
_cell.length_c   1.000
_cell.angle_alpha   90.00
_cell.angle_beta   90.00
_cell.angle_gamma   90.00
#
_symmetry.space_group_name_H-M   'P 1'
#
loop_
_entity.id
_entity.type
_entity.pdbx_description
1 polymer ?
#
loop_
_entity_poly.entity_id
_entity_poly.type
_entity_poly.pdbx_seq_one_letter_code
_entity_poly.pdbx_strand_id
1 'polypeptide(L)'
;GGETPFTLDATEAVRTGANRLAVRVLNPTHEPIDGIVLNETPHRNKALPYGAGSAWDQGGIIDDVELLLAPEVRLTDLVARPDCATGRIGLEATVLNAREQPQPAALTFTVAPAASGHTLDVASVQGTLPPGESTLRASLSVGEPRVWDLNDPFLYRVTARVAADELSVRCGFREFRFEDGAFRLNGRRIYLRCSHTGNCCPVGLELPVDPDWLRRDLLNVKVMGFNAIRFIAGIPKRYQLDLCDEVGLMVYEENYAAWCLADSPKMPERFARSTREMILRDRNHPSVVIWGMLNETPDGPVFRQAAASLALVRSLDPTRMVLLNSGRWDSAGGGLGGLEVWRNADREDPCVTHNPTDAHRVGLGIDWAPGDLAFHPGRNGEYAVVRFTAPAAGEYAVQARFWSIAQRATTDVHVLAGGQALFDGRINVGEGGPECSFAGHVALKAGETLDFACGWGNGNYGADTTALAPVVTSAAGDRWDAAEQFAVQGNPNGVWSYGVLPPADAPDASAFQLFPSGEQLGSIGALSNPGSDEWENVLSDQHIYPRVPHTAEVIRQLRTASGGANPVFISEYGIGSAVDLVRVARHYERLGATHAEDAQYYRACLDRFMADWEAWGLANTFDSPEAYFAACLAKMADQRALGLNAIRANPNVVAHSLTGTVDQGMTGEGLFTTFRELKPGTTDAIFDGFYPLRWCLFAEPGSVYRGATVRLEAVLANEDALPAGKHPARVQLIDPGGRRLLDRRLTVDIPAGEGPFALPVFAEEVALDGPAGTYRFVAALEQGGAAAGREARVFVADPADMPPVTTEVALFGDDPGLAQWLAAHGIAARAFSPESGTAGVILASGAPPDEPAWTALTERLHGGAAVVFLQPQVLARADDPLGWLPLEPRGRLQHIGGWLYLADEWAKRHPIFEGLPAGGLMDYAYYRELIPNTVFTGQGAPAEAVAGSMKTSQDYTSGLLVGVWEAGRGRVVLNSLHVRENLGSHPAAERLLRNLLNYADDGG
;
A
#
# COMPACT_ATOMS: atom_id res chain seq x y z
N GLY A 1 -11.17 -17.47 19.74
CA GLY A 1 -12.39 -18.10 19.19
C GLY A 1 -13.05 -17.15 18.21
N GLY A 2 -13.11 -17.53 16.94
CA GLY A 2 -13.58 -16.71 15.81
C GLY A 2 -12.70 -16.94 14.59
N GLU A 3 -11.42 -16.55 14.70
CA GLU A 3 -10.48 -16.52 13.57
C GLU A 3 -9.42 -17.63 13.61
N THR A 4 -9.23 -18.22 14.78
CA THR A 4 -8.21 -19.23 15.06
C THR A 4 -8.87 -20.47 15.66
N PRO A 5 -8.34 -21.67 15.39
CA PRO A 5 -8.83 -22.89 16.02
C PRO A 5 -8.72 -22.81 17.55
N PHE A 6 -9.72 -23.34 18.25
CA PHE A 6 -9.71 -23.45 19.72
C PHE A 6 -10.25 -24.79 20.16
N THR A 7 -9.89 -25.20 21.38
CA THR A 7 -10.32 -26.46 21.99
C THR A 7 -11.03 -26.17 23.31
N LEU A 8 -12.11 -26.90 23.58
CA LEU A 8 -12.87 -26.82 24.83
C LEU A 8 -12.87 -28.21 25.48
N ASP A 9 -12.53 -28.28 26.77
CA ASP A 9 -12.70 -29.53 27.52
C ASP A 9 -14.19 -29.73 27.84
N ALA A 10 -14.79 -30.73 27.20
CA ALA A 10 -16.19 -31.07 27.37
C ALA A 10 -16.39 -32.33 28.25
N THR A 11 -15.35 -32.84 28.90
CA THR A 11 -15.37 -34.15 29.60
C THR A 11 -16.50 -34.25 30.61
N GLU A 12 -16.68 -33.23 31.46
CA GLU A 12 -17.75 -33.22 32.48
C GLU A 12 -19.15 -32.98 31.90
N ALA A 13 -19.23 -32.38 30.71
CA ALA A 13 -20.49 -32.05 30.05
C ALA A 13 -21.04 -33.21 29.21
N VAL A 14 -20.16 -34.08 28.70
CA VAL A 14 -20.52 -35.22 27.86
C VAL A 14 -21.16 -36.33 28.70
N ARG A 15 -22.25 -36.90 28.19
CA ARG A 15 -23.00 -38.00 28.81
C ARG A 15 -22.96 -39.25 27.95
N THR A 16 -23.14 -40.42 28.57
CA THR A 16 -23.37 -41.66 27.82
C THR A 16 -24.62 -41.55 26.97
N GLY A 17 -24.52 -41.88 25.68
CA GLY A 17 -25.64 -41.82 24.73
C GLY A 17 -25.68 -40.51 23.93
N ALA A 18 -26.88 -39.98 23.71
CA ALA A 18 -27.08 -38.80 22.86
C ALA A 18 -26.61 -37.50 23.55
N ASN A 19 -25.78 -36.74 22.86
CA ASN A 19 -25.33 -35.41 23.26
C ASN A 19 -25.75 -34.39 22.21
N ARG A 20 -25.92 -33.12 22.63
CA ARG A 20 -26.23 -32.01 21.73
C ARG A 20 -25.21 -30.91 21.92
N LEU A 21 -24.42 -30.63 20.89
CA LEU A 21 -23.60 -29.42 20.78
C LEU A 21 -24.43 -28.34 20.08
N ALA A 22 -24.43 -27.13 20.63
CA ALA A 22 -25.03 -25.97 20.01
C ALA A 22 -24.02 -24.81 20.04
N VAL A 23 -23.75 -24.22 18.88
CA VAL A 23 -22.81 -23.11 18.73
C VAL A 23 -23.62 -21.88 18.29
N ARG A 24 -23.52 -20.79 19.06
CA ARG A 24 -24.06 -19.49 18.67
C ARG A 24 -22.93 -18.69 18.03
N VAL A 25 -23.04 -18.45 16.73
CA VAL A 25 -22.11 -17.60 15.98
C VAL A 25 -22.63 -16.16 16.01
N LEU A 26 -21.73 -15.21 16.28
CA LEU A 26 -22.04 -13.79 16.27
C LEU A 26 -21.37 -13.17 15.05
N ASN A 27 -22.16 -12.53 14.19
CA ASN A 27 -21.66 -11.72 13.07
C ASN A 27 -21.89 -10.25 13.43
N PRO A 28 -20.95 -9.60 14.12
CA PRO A 28 -21.15 -8.24 14.59
C PRO A 28 -21.31 -7.27 13.41
N THR A 29 -22.09 -6.22 13.64
CA THR A 29 -22.30 -5.12 12.67
C THR A 29 -21.74 -3.83 13.25
N HIS A 30 -22.16 -2.67 12.74
CA HIS A 30 -21.91 -1.39 13.41
C HIS A 30 -22.61 -1.30 14.77
N GLU A 31 -23.74 -2.00 14.93
CA GLU A 31 -24.43 -2.14 16.21
C GLU A 31 -23.85 -3.32 17.01
N PRO A 32 -23.63 -3.14 18.34
CA PRO A 32 -23.06 -4.17 19.18
C PRO A 32 -23.99 -5.37 19.35
N ILE A 33 -23.41 -6.57 19.26
CA ILE A 33 -24.06 -7.82 19.66
C ILE A 33 -23.29 -8.37 20.86
N ASP A 34 -23.95 -8.45 22.02
CA ASP A 34 -23.32 -8.84 23.30
C ASP A 34 -22.05 -8.01 23.61
N GLY A 35 -22.07 -6.71 23.25
CA GLY A 35 -20.94 -5.78 23.45
C GLY A 35 -19.81 -5.92 22.42
N ILE A 36 -20.00 -6.70 21.35
CA ILE A 36 -19.03 -6.87 20.27
C ILE A 36 -19.53 -6.10 19.03
N VAL A 37 -18.72 -5.18 18.54
CA VAL A 37 -18.93 -4.43 17.29
C VAL A 37 -17.90 -4.82 16.24
N LEU A 38 -18.27 -4.69 14.97
CA LEU A 38 -17.47 -5.16 13.83
C LEU A 38 -16.07 -4.55 13.79
N ASN A 39 -15.96 -3.23 13.98
CA ASN A 39 -14.68 -2.52 13.88
C ASN A 39 -13.66 -2.93 14.95
N GLU A 40 -14.11 -3.49 16.07
CA GLU A 40 -13.23 -3.93 17.14
C GLU A 40 -12.89 -5.43 17.09
N THR A 41 -13.42 -6.21 16.13
CA THR A 41 -12.99 -7.61 15.96
C THR A 41 -11.64 -7.67 15.23
N PRO A 42 -10.77 -8.65 15.51
CA PRO A 42 -9.50 -8.80 14.79
C PRO A 42 -9.77 -9.48 13.44
N HIS A 43 -10.17 -8.72 12.42
CA HIS A 43 -10.35 -9.23 11.05
C HIS A 43 -10.39 -8.07 10.05
N ARG A 44 -9.88 -8.23 8.83
CA ARG A 44 -9.84 -7.14 7.84
C ARG A 44 -11.20 -6.80 7.19
N ASN A 45 -12.12 -7.76 7.14
CA ASN A 45 -13.40 -7.60 6.44
C ASN A 45 -14.39 -6.78 7.29
N LYS A 46 -14.31 -5.45 7.21
CA LYS A 46 -15.08 -4.49 8.03
C LYS A 46 -16.21 -3.74 7.32
N ALA A 47 -16.42 -3.94 6.02
CA ALA A 47 -17.31 -3.08 5.25
C ALA A 47 -18.76 -3.57 5.25
N LEU A 48 -19.65 -2.75 5.81
CA LEU A 48 -21.11 -2.94 5.77
C LEU A 48 -21.78 -1.60 5.40
N PRO A 49 -22.47 -1.49 4.23
CA PRO A 49 -22.74 -2.55 3.26
C PRO A 49 -21.49 -3.03 2.52
N TYR A 50 -21.53 -4.29 2.06
CA TYR A 50 -20.49 -4.89 1.24
C TYR A 50 -20.33 -4.16 -0.10
N GLY A 51 -19.10 -3.97 -0.54
CA GLY A 51 -18.77 -3.27 -1.77
C GLY A 51 -17.37 -3.63 -2.27
N ALA A 52 -17.08 -3.29 -3.51
CA ALA A 52 -15.81 -3.61 -4.14
C ALA A 52 -14.61 -2.91 -3.50
N GLY A 53 -13.47 -3.59 -3.47
CA GLY A 53 -12.28 -3.20 -2.71
C GLY A 53 -12.39 -3.50 -1.21
N SER A 54 -13.52 -4.01 -0.75
CA SER A 54 -13.79 -4.27 0.66
C SER A 54 -14.52 -5.59 0.84
N ALA A 55 -14.62 -6.07 2.07
CA ALA A 55 -15.39 -7.25 2.41
C ALA A 55 -16.07 -7.11 3.77
N TRP A 56 -17.15 -7.88 3.97
CA TRP A 56 -17.78 -8.07 5.27
C TRP A 56 -17.44 -9.46 5.80
N ASP A 57 -17.17 -9.54 7.10
CA ASP A 57 -17.11 -10.81 7.80
C ASP A 57 -18.52 -11.42 7.89
N GLN A 58 -18.83 -12.29 6.93
CA GLN A 58 -20.10 -13.04 6.86
C GLN A 58 -20.20 -14.12 7.96
N GLY A 59 -19.13 -14.31 8.76
CA GLY A 59 -18.99 -15.27 9.83
C GLY A 59 -19.39 -16.70 9.49
N GLY A 60 -19.65 -17.50 10.52
CA GLY A 60 -20.05 -18.90 10.40
C GLY A 60 -19.05 -19.89 11.00
N ILE A 61 -19.26 -21.17 10.71
CA ILE A 61 -18.31 -22.24 11.02
C ILE A 61 -17.60 -22.58 9.70
N ILE A 62 -16.36 -22.12 9.58
CA ILE A 62 -15.56 -22.11 8.34
C ILE A 62 -14.43 -23.16 8.34
N ASP A 63 -14.42 -24.03 9.34
CA ASP A 63 -13.48 -25.13 9.50
C ASP A 63 -14.15 -26.27 10.31
N ASP A 64 -13.48 -27.40 10.41
CA ASP A 64 -14.03 -28.61 11.03
C ASP A 64 -14.35 -28.43 12.53
N VAL A 65 -15.44 -29.09 12.96
CA VAL A 65 -15.79 -29.22 14.38
C VAL A 65 -15.65 -30.68 14.78
N GLU A 66 -14.63 -30.98 15.58
CA GLU A 66 -14.27 -32.33 15.96
C GLU A 66 -14.50 -32.61 17.45
N LEU A 67 -14.93 -33.83 17.78
CA LEU A 67 -14.94 -34.35 19.14
C LEU A 67 -13.72 -35.25 19.34
N LEU A 68 -12.77 -34.81 20.14
CA LEU A 68 -11.53 -35.52 20.40
C LEU A 68 -11.63 -36.36 21.69
N LEU A 69 -11.33 -37.65 21.58
CA LEU A 69 -11.09 -38.52 22.74
C LEU A 69 -9.59 -38.58 22.98
N ALA A 70 -9.13 -38.03 24.11
CA ALA A 70 -7.71 -37.97 24.43
C ALA A 70 -7.41 -38.63 25.79
N PRO A 71 -6.22 -39.23 25.97
CA PRO A 71 -5.80 -39.74 27.27
C PRO A 71 -5.72 -38.64 28.35
N GLU A 72 -5.86 -39.03 29.62
CA GLU A 72 -5.75 -38.09 30.76
C GLU A 72 -4.36 -37.48 30.87
N VAL A 73 -3.32 -38.20 30.46
CA VAL A 73 -1.96 -37.68 30.30
C VAL A 73 -1.66 -37.61 28.80
N ARG A 74 -1.55 -36.40 28.26
CA ARG A 74 -1.48 -36.16 26.80
C ARG A 74 -0.59 -34.99 26.44
N LEU A 75 -0.08 -34.99 25.23
CA LEU A 75 0.65 -33.88 24.61
C LEU A 75 -0.34 -32.82 24.13
N THR A 76 -0.10 -31.57 24.52
CA THR A 76 -0.90 -30.42 24.06
C THR A 76 -0.15 -29.54 23.08
N ASP A 77 1.18 -29.64 23.03
CA ASP A 77 2.04 -28.85 22.17
C ASP A 77 3.40 -29.53 21.95
N LEU A 78 4.00 -29.34 20.78
CA LEU A 78 5.33 -29.81 20.42
C LEU A 78 5.99 -28.78 19.49
N VAL A 79 7.16 -28.31 19.90
CA VAL A 79 7.96 -27.34 19.15
C VAL A 79 9.29 -27.97 18.78
N ALA A 80 9.62 -27.91 17.50
CA ALA A 80 10.94 -28.25 16.98
C ALA A 80 11.67 -26.98 16.53
N ARG A 81 12.90 -26.77 17.02
CA ARG A 81 13.78 -25.65 16.65
C ARG A 81 15.07 -26.20 16.05
N PRO A 82 15.09 -26.51 14.74
CA PRO A 82 16.30 -26.96 14.05
C PRO A 82 17.32 -25.82 13.93
N ASP A 83 18.59 -26.14 14.19
CA ASP A 83 19.72 -25.23 14.04
C ASP A 83 20.65 -25.73 12.92
N CYS A 84 20.73 -24.96 11.83
CA CYS A 84 21.54 -25.29 10.67
C CYS A 84 23.04 -25.41 10.99
N ALA A 85 23.55 -24.62 11.94
CA ALA A 85 24.97 -24.57 12.23
C ALA A 85 25.45 -25.80 13.01
N THR A 86 24.58 -26.36 13.86
CA THR A 86 24.94 -27.47 14.76
C THR A 86 24.32 -28.81 14.36
N GLY A 87 23.32 -28.82 13.48
CA GLY A 87 22.53 -30.01 13.17
C GLY A 87 21.64 -30.49 14.31
N ARG A 88 21.52 -29.69 15.38
CA ARG A 88 20.67 -30.01 16.53
C ARG A 88 19.26 -29.53 16.31
N ILE A 89 18.29 -30.29 16.83
CA ILE A 89 16.91 -29.88 16.94
C ILE A 89 16.61 -29.73 18.42
N GLY A 90 16.41 -28.48 18.87
CA GLY A 90 15.91 -28.20 20.21
C GLY A 90 14.42 -28.53 20.28
N LEU A 91 14.01 -29.25 21.31
CA LEU A 91 12.63 -29.70 21.47
C LEU A 91 12.02 -29.17 22.75
N GLU A 92 10.78 -28.72 22.65
CA GLU A 92 9.93 -28.37 23.78
C GLU A 92 8.57 -29.04 23.57
N ALA A 93 8.10 -29.80 24.57
CA ALA A 93 6.80 -30.43 24.53
C ALA A 93 6.02 -30.10 25.80
N THR A 94 4.76 -29.74 25.64
CA THR A 94 3.83 -29.51 26.75
C THR A 94 2.98 -30.73 26.94
N VAL A 95 2.98 -31.27 28.15
CA VAL A 95 2.18 -32.42 28.55
C VAL A 95 1.18 -31.98 29.60
N LEU A 96 -0.10 -32.26 29.38
CA LEU A 96 -1.17 -32.06 30.34
C LEU A 96 -1.42 -33.37 31.09
N ASN A 97 -1.28 -33.34 32.41
CA ASN A 97 -1.78 -34.35 33.32
C ASN A 97 -3.12 -33.89 33.90
N ALA A 98 -4.23 -34.38 33.34
CA ALA A 98 -5.58 -34.07 33.79
C ALA A 98 -5.99 -34.82 35.08
N ARG A 99 -5.12 -35.65 35.65
CA ARG A 99 -5.39 -36.33 36.92
C ARG A 99 -5.06 -35.42 38.10
N GLU A 100 -5.73 -35.65 39.22
CA GLU A 100 -5.47 -34.95 40.48
C GLU A 100 -4.13 -35.34 41.13
N GLN A 101 -3.51 -36.45 40.70
CA GLN A 101 -2.27 -36.96 41.28
C GLN A 101 -1.10 -36.88 40.29
N PRO A 102 0.13 -36.61 40.78
CA PRO A 102 1.32 -36.67 39.95
C PRO A 102 1.48 -38.04 39.28
N GLN A 103 1.88 -38.06 38.00
CA GLN A 103 2.06 -39.30 37.23
C GLN A 103 3.52 -39.46 36.80
N PRO A 104 4.15 -40.64 36.98
CA PRO A 104 5.43 -40.93 36.34
C PRO A 104 5.22 -40.99 34.81
N ALA A 105 6.11 -40.34 34.06
CA ALA A 105 6.05 -40.31 32.61
C ALA A 105 7.44 -40.43 31.98
N ALA A 106 7.49 -41.20 30.90
CA ALA A 106 8.64 -41.30 30.00
C ALA A 106 8.25 -40.64 28.69
N LEU A 107 8.83 -39.48 28.40
CA LEU A 107 8.62 -38.77 27.14
C LEU A 107 9.74 -39.16 26.17
N THR A 108 9.38 -39.76 25.04
CA THR A 108 10.35 -40.17 24.00
C THR A 108 10.17 -39.34 22.75
N PHE A 109 11.27 -38.84 22.21
CA PHE A 109 11.33 -38.04 21.00
C PHE A 109 12.10 -38.79 19.92
N THR A 110 11.62 -38.73 18.69
CA THR A 110 12.30 -39.30 17.52
C THR A 110 12.31 -38.31 16.37
N VAL A 111 13.40 -38.26 15.60
CA VAL A 111 13.47 -37.52 14.33
C VAL A 111 13.71 -38.47 13.17
N ALA A 112 13.03 -38.24 12.05
CA ALA A 112 13.17 -38.99 10.80
C ALA A 112 12.97 -38.06 9.60
N PRO A 113 13.50 -38.35 8.40
CA PRO A 113 13.08 -37.65 7.19
C PRO A 113 11.59 -37.87 6.94
N ALA A 114 10.84 -36.80 6.67
CA ALA A 114 9.38 -36.84 6.60
C ALA A 114 8.86 -37.80 5.51
N ALA A 115 9.61 -37.96 4.42
CA ALA A 115 9.26 -38.80 3.28
C ALA A 115 9.57 -40.29 3.46
N SER A 116 10.63 -40.65 4.20
CA SER A 116 11.07 -42.06 4.32
C SER A 116 10.79 -42.68 5.70
N GLY A 117 10.66 -41.87 6.76
CA GLY A 117 10.27 -42.31 8.09
C GLY A 117 11.32 -43.09 8.88
N HIS A 118 12.52 -43.33 8.36
CA HIS A 118 13.57 -44.01 9.12
C HIS A 118 14.11 -43.10 10.24
N THR A 119 14.15 -43.62 11.47
CA THR A 119 14.60 -42.87 12.65
C THR A 119 16.11 -42.59 12.55
N LEU A 120 16.47 -41.31 12.68
CA LEU A 120 17.85 -40.84 12.69
C LEU A 120 18.41 -40.73 14.11
N ASP A 121 17.58 -40.28 15.05
CA ASP A 121 17.98 -40.11 16.45
C ASP A 121 16.77 -40.24 17.39
N VAL A 122 17.06 -40.57 18.66
CA VAL A 122 16.09 -40.76 19.73
C VAL A 122 16.59 -40.13 21.02
N ALA A 123 15.71 -39.39 21.70
CA ALA A 123 15.96 -38.87 23.04
C ALA A 123 14.80 -39.24 23.97
N SER A 124 15.10 -39.49 25.25
CA SER A 124 14.07 -39.76 26.25
C SER A 124 14.29 -38.91 27.50
N VAL A 125 13.20 -38.37 28.03
CA VAL A 125 13.17 -37.62 29.30
C VAL A 125 12.26 -38.38 30.26
N GLN A 126 12.79 -38.69 31.44
CA GLN A 126 12.04 -39.33 32.53
C GLN A 126 11.69 -38.26 33.56
N GLY A 127 10.46 -38.30 34.09
CA GLY A 127 10.05 -37.37 35.13
C GLY A 127 8.72 -37.72 35.76
N THR A 128 8.33 -36.92 36.74
CA THR A 128 7.01 -36.96 37.35
C THR A 128 6.25 -35.71 36.92
N LEU A 129 5.10 -35.89 36.28
CA LEU A 129 4.22 -34.81 35.83
C LEU A 129 3.25 -34.46 36.96
N PRO A 130 3.31 -33.27 37.58
CA PRO A 130 2.27 -32.80 38.49
C PRO A 130 0.92 -32.66 37.75
N PRO A 131 -0.21 -32.55 38.47
CA PRO A 131 -1.49 -32.15 37.88
C PRO A 131 -1.36 -30.82 37.11
N GLY A 132 -1.99 -30.74 35.94
CA GLY A 132 -1.91 -29.58 35.05
C GLY A 132 -0.84 -29.72 33.95
N GLU A 133 -0.44 -28.60 33.37
CA GLU A 133 0.55 -28.56 32.28
C GLU A 133 1.99 -28.60 32.80
N SER A 134 2.85 -29.31 32.07
CA SER A 134 4.29 -29.36 32.30
C SER A 134 5.03 -29.29 30.98
N THR A 135 6.04 -28.43 30.92
CA THR A 135 6.90 -28.28 29.74
C THR A 135 8.19 -29.05 29.94
N LEU A 136 8.49 -29.98 29.03
CA LEU A 136 9.72 -30.76 29.03
C LEU A 136 10.57 -30.41 27.81
N ARG A 137 11.89 -30.41 28.00
CA ARG A 137 12.86 -30.06 26.95
C ARG A 137 13.79 -31.22 26.66
N ALA A 138 14.10 -31.39 25.38
CA ALA A 138 15.05 -32.38 24.89
C ALA A 138 15.80 -31.82 23.68
N SER A 139 16.73 -32.61 23.14
CA SER A 139 17.41 -32.28 21.91
C SER A 139 17.72 -33.55 21.13
N LEU A 140 17.52 -33.49 19.82
CA LEU A 140 17.93 -34.52 18.86
C LEU A 140 19.06 -33.98 17.98
N SER A 141 19.84 -34.86 17.37
CA SER A 141 20.95 -34.51 16.49
C SER A 141 20.84 -35.17 15.11
N VAL A 142 21.07 -34.40 14.06
CA VAL A 142 21.19 -34.86 12.67
C VAL A 142 22.58 -34.50 12.19
N GLY A 143 23.41 -35.50 11.89
CA GLY A 143 24.85 -35.29 11.63
C GLY A 143 25.16 -34.41 10.41
N GLU A 144 24.44 -34.65 9.31
CA GLU A 144 24.55 -33.87 8.07
C GLU A 144 23.15 -33.38 7.68
N PRO A 145 22.65 -32.30 8.31
CA PRO A 145 21.29 -31.84 8.07
C PRO A 145 21.16 -31.33 6.63
N ARG A 146 20.18 -31.86 5.90
CA ARG A 146 19.78 -31.31 4.61
C ARG A 146 18.84 -30.15 4.88
N VAL A 147 19.25 -28.96 4.45
CA VAL A 147 18.48 -27.73 4.66
C VAL A 147 17.20 -27.71 3.80
N TRP A 148 16.20 -26.97 4.26
CA TRP A 148 15.05 -26.58 3.46
C TRP A 148 15.46 -25.39 2.58
N ASP A 149 15.28 -25.53 1.27
CA ASP A 149 15.53 -24.48 0.26
C ASP A 149 14.36 -24.43 -0.74
N LEU A 150 14.28 -23.37 -1.54
CA LEU A 150 13.20 -23.09 -2.50
C LEU A 150 13.05 -24.18 -3.58
N ASN A 151 14.14 -24.84 -3.96
CA ASN A 151 14.17 -25.88 -4.99
C ASN A 151 14.46 -27.27 -4.41
N ASP A 152 14.81 -27.34 -3.13
CA ASP A 152 15.02 -28.57 -2.38
C ASP A 152 14.45 -28.43 -0.96
N PRO A 153 13.13 -28.45 -0.81
CA PRO A 153 12.47 -28.19 0.46
C PRO A 153 12.47 -29.44 1.36
N PHE A 154 13.64 -29.83 1.86
CA PHE A 154 13.76 -31.05 2.65
C PHE A 154 13.11 -30.92 4.03
N LEU A 155 12.24 -31.88 4.37
CA LEU A 155 11.47 -31.90 5.61
C LEU A 155 11.85 -33.08 6.50
N TYR A 156 11.94 -32.82 7.79
CA TYR A 156 12.02 -33.80 8.86
C TYR A 156 10.68 -33.89 9.60
N ARG A 157 10.44 -35.03 10.24
CA ARG A 157 9.33 -35.26 11.17
C ARG A 157 9.91 -35.52 12.55
N VAL A 158 9.46 -34.74 13.52
CA VAL A 158 9.72 -34.97 14.94
C VAL A 158 8.46 -35.52 15.56
N THR A 159 8.59 -36.60 16.33
CA THR A 159 7.49 -37.24 17.03
C THR A 159 7.81 -37.34 18.51
N ALA A 160 6.91 -36.84 19.37
CA ALA A 160 6.93 -37.01 20.81
C ALA A 160 5.88 -38.03 21.24
N ARG A 161 6.23 -38.91 22.20
CA ARG A 161 5.36 -39.96 22.73
C ARG A 161 5.37 -39.95 24.25
N VAL A 162 4.19 -39.91 24.86
CA VAL A 162 4.00 -40.03 26.31
C VAL A 162 2.85 -40.99 26.61
N ALA A 163 3.09 -41.99 27.46
CA ALA A 163 2.09 -43.02 27.76
C ALA A 163 1.48 -43.64 26.48
N ALA A 164 0.19 -43.42 26.23
CA ALA A 164 -0.52 -43.91 25.03
C ALA A 164 -0.78 -42.80 23.99
N ASP A 165 -0.22 -41.61 24.18
CA ASP A 165 -0.41 -40.45 23.33
C ASP A 165 0.82 -40.13 22.48
N GLU A 166 0.60 -39.58 21.29
CA GLU A 166 1.63 -39.23 20.32
C GLU A 166 1.28 -37.91 19.62
N LEU A 167 2.26 -37.02 19.50
CA LEU A 167 2.16 -35.81 18.70
C LEU A 167 3.36 -35.71 17.76
N SER A 168 3.11 -35.38 16.50
CA SER A 168 4.14 -35.21 15.48
C SER A 168 4.05 -33.86 14.81
N VAL A 169 5.20 -33.24 14.56
CA VAL A 169 5.33 -32.00 13.77
C VAL A 169 6.35 -32.19 12.66
N ARG A 170 6.17 -31.47 11.56
CA ARG A 170 7.20 -31.34 10.53
C ARG A 170 8.07 -30.13 10.84
N CYS A 171 9.34 -30.19 10.46
CA CYS A 171 10.28 -29.09 10.57
C CYS A 171 11.33 -29.17 9.46
N GLY A 172 12.05 -28.07 9.22
CA GLY A 172 13.17 -28.02 8.28
C GLY A 172 14.32 -27.20 8.87
N PHE A 173 15.55 -27.57 8.55
CA PHE A 173 16.73 -26.76 8.86
C PHE A 173 16.77 -25.59 7.88
N ARG A 174 16.56 -24.37 8.38
CA ARG A 174 16.63 -23.18 7.54
C ARG A 174 17.04 -21.97 8.36
N GLU A 175 17.74 -21.05 7.71
CA GLU A 175 17.97 -19.70 8.20
C GLU A 175 17.42 -18.64 7.23
N PHE A 176 16.70 -17.64 7.74
CA PHE A 176 16.28 -16.49 6.96
C PHE A 176 16.37 -15.19 7.76
N ARG A 177 17.09 -14.21 7.22
CA ARG A 177 17.39 -12.93 7.87
C ARG A 177 17.59 -11.83 6.83
N PHE A 178 17.57 -10.59 7.29
CA PHE A 178 18.00 -9.44 6.54
C PHE A 178 19.38 -8.99 7.02
N GLU A 179 20.38 -9.05 6.15
CA GLU A 179 21.78 -8.80 6.50
C GLU A 179 22.54 -8.22 5.31
N ASP A 180 23.44 -7.27 5.56
CA ASP A 180 24.23 -6.56 4.54
C ASP A 180 23.39 -5.97 3.39
N GLY A 181 22.19 -5.48 3.74
CA GLY A 181 21.29 -4.84 2.78
C GLY A 181 20.51 -5.80 1.89
N ALA A 182 20.49 -7.12 2.17
CA ALA A 182 19.73 -8.08 1.39
C ALA A 182 19.00 -9.11 2.27
N PHE A 183 17.92 -9.69 1.73
CA PHE A 183 17.32 -10.90 2.30
C PHE A 183 18.22 -12.10 2.01
N ARG A 184 18.47 -12.94 3.03
CA ARG A 184 19.31 -14.14 2.90
C ARG A 184 18.54 -15.39 3.30
N LEU A 185 18.62 -16.42 2.45
CA LEU A 185 18.14 -17.77 2.76
C LEU A 185 19.34 -18.71 2.84
N ASN A 186 19.57 -19.32 4.01
CA ASN A 186 20.72 -20.20 4.27
C ASN A 186 22.07 -19.53 3.90
N GLY A 187 22.23 -18.26 4.27
CA GLY A 187 23.41 -17.43 3.98
C GLY A 187 23.48 -16.85 2.55
N ARG A 188 22.72 -17.39 1.59
CA ARG A 188 22.68 -16.89 0.22
C ARG A 188 21.71 -15.71 0.10
N ARG A 189 22.18 -14.56 -0.39
CA ARG A 189 21.28 -13.44 -0.70
C ARG A 189 20.30 -13.82 -1.81
N ILE A 190 19.08 -13.30 -1.70
CA ILE A 190 18.02 -13.49 -2.68
C ILE A 190 17.31 -12.17 -2.95
N TYR A 191 16.81 -12.01 -4.16
CA TYR A 191 15.79 -11.02 -4.43
C TYR A 191 14.44 -11.61 -4.01
N LEU A 192 13.77 -11.01 -3.02
CA LEU A 192 12.49 -11.52 -2.54
C LEU A 192 11.40 -11.15 -3.55
N ARG A 193 10.71 -12.16 -4.09
CA ARG A 193 9.63 -12.06 -5.08
C ARG A 193 8.37 -12.60 -4.44
N CYS A 194 7.53 -11.69 -3.96
CA CYS A 194 6.31 -12.02 -3.24
C CYS A 194 5.06 -11.62 -4.02
N SER A 195 3.92 -12.21 -3.71
CA SER A 195 2.60 -11.65 -3.98
C SER A 195 1.75 -11.86 -2.74
N HIS A 196 0.64 -11.14 -2.58
CA HIS A 196 -0.24 -11.33 -1.43
C HIS A 196 -1.60 -11.95 -1.80
N THR A 197 -2.17 -12.71 -0.86
CA THR A 197 -3.52 -13.26 -0.95
C THR A 197 -4.27 -13.06 0.35
N GLY A 198 -5.56 -12.79 0.23
CA GLY A 198 -6.50 -12.81 1.34
C GLY A 198 -7.40 -14.05 1.40
N ASN A 199 -7.05 -15.12 0.66
CA ASN A 199 -7.88 -16.33 0.52
C ASN A 199 -9.31 -16.05 0.05
N CYS A 200 -9.52 -15.00 -0.75
CA CYS A 200 -10.85 -14.61 -1.24
C CYS A 200 -11.40 -15.63 -2.26
N CYS A 201 -12.62 -16.10 -2.04
CA CYS A 201 -13.33 -17.06 -2.87
C CYS A 201 -14.68 -16.49 -3.35
N PRO A 202 -15.07 -16.64 -4.63
CA PRO A 202 -16.40 -16.21 -5.08
C PRO A 202 -17.53 -16.97 -4.39
N VAL A 203 -18.75 -16.41 -4.37
CA VAL A 203 -19.98 -16.95 -3.77
C VAL A 203 -19.99 -16.91 -2.23
N GLY A 204 -18.97 -17.48 -1.58
CA GLY A 204 -18.91 -17.62 -0.13
C GLY A 204 -17.88 -16.71 0.56
N LEU A 205 -17.18 -15.85 -0.19
CA LEU A 205 -16.08 -14.96 0.19
C LEU A 205 -14.82 -15.63 0.76
N GLU A 206 -14.95 -16.70 1.52
CA GLU A 206 -13.87 -17.36 2.23
C GLU A 206 -13.76 -18.86 1.91
N LEU A 207 -14.89 -19.56 1.83
CA LEU A 207 -14.90 -20.98 1.48
C LEU A 207 -14.94 -21.17 -0.03
N PRO A 208 -14.00 -21.93 -0.62
CA PRO A 208 -13.98 -22.15 -2.05
C PRO A 208 -15.06 -23.15 -2.47
N VAL A 209 -15.75 -22.86 -3.58
CA VAL A 209 -16.74 -23.78 -4.19
C VAL A 209 -16.05 -25.03 -4.75
N ASP A 210 -14.82 -24.87 -5.26
CA ASP A 210 -13.91 -25.96 -5.61
C ASP A 210 -12.79 -26.02 -4.55
N PRO A 211 -12.72 -27.08 -3.72
CA PRO A 211 -11.73 -27.18 -2.64
C PRO A 211 -10.27 -27.10 -3.12
N ASP A 212 -10.02 -27.26 -4.43
CA ASP A 212 -8.68 -27.18 -5.03
C ASP A 212 -8.18 -25.74 -5.26
N TRP A 213 -9.05 -24.72 -5.20
CA TRP A 213 -8.68 -23.35 -5.60
C TRP A 213 -7.52 -22.77 -4.81
N LEU A 214 -7.54 -22.84 -3.48
CA LEU A 214 -6.47 -22.28 -2.65
C LEU A 214 -5.14 -23.03 -2.85
N ARG A 215 -5.18 -24.32 -3.22
CA ARG A 215 -3.99 -25.07 -3.65
C ARG A 215 -3.45 -24.56 -4.99
N ARG A 216 -4.34 -24.30 -5.97
CA ARG A 216 -3.96 -23.73 -7.27
C ARG A 216 -3.36 -22.34 -7.12
N ASP A 217 -3.86 -21.51 -6.21
CA ASP A 217 -3.32 -20.18 -5.96
C ASP A 217 -1.80 -20.25 -5.66
N LEU A 218 -1.41 -21.15 -4.75
CA LEU A 218 -0.02 -21.37 -4.35
C LEU A 218 0.85 -22.00 -5.45
N LEU A 219 0.31 -22.97 -6.18
CA LEU A 219 1.04 -23.60 -7.28
C LEU A 219 1.26 -22.64 -8.45
N ASN A 220 0.25 -21.83 -8.78
CA ASN A 220 0.35 -20.85 -9.85
C ASN A 220 1.43 -19.81 -9.56
N VAL A 221 1.46 -19.23 -8.34
CA VAL A 221 2.52 -18.26 -7.98
C VAL A 221 3.90 -18.92 -7.97
N LYS A 222 4.03 -20.15 -7.45
CA LYS A 222 5.30 -20.89 -7.48
C LYS A 222 5.77 -21.12 -8.92
N VAL A 223 4.88 -21.55 -9.81
CA VAL A 223 5.18 -21.77 -11.24
C VAL A 223 5.60 -20.47 -11.91
N MET A 224 4.94 -19.35 -11.63
CA MET A 224 5.31 -18.02 -12.17
C MET A 224 6.66 -17.49 -11.68
N GLY A 225 7.33 -18.18 -10.75
CA GLY A 225 8.67 -17.80 -10.28
C GLY A 225 8.69 -16.90 -9.05
N PHE A 226 7.56 -16.74 -8.36
CA PHE A 226 7.55 -16.19 -7.01
C PHE A 226 8.24 -17.15 -6.03
N ASN A 227 9.00 -16.60 -5.09
CA ASN A 227 9.67 -17.37 -4.04
C ASN A 227 9.02 -17.18 -2.67
N ALA A 228 8.08 -16.24 -2.54
CA ALA A 228 7.27 -16.01 -1.35
C ALA A 228 5.80 -15.73 -1.67
N ILE A 229 4.92 -15.95 -0.69
CA ILE A 229 3.52 -15.54 -0.68
C ILE A 229 3.22 -14.85 0.67
N ARG A 230 2.49 -13.75 0.64
CA ARG A 230 2.03 -13.02 1.82
C ARG A 230 0.56 -13.33 2.08
N PHE A 231 0.24 -13.82 3.27
CA PHE A 231 -1.14 -13.91 3.74
C PHE A 231 -1.46 -12.61 4.48
N ILE A 232 -2.12 -11.68 3.77
CA ILE A 232 -2.32 -10.31 4.24
C ILE A 232 -3.53 -10.24 5.17
N ALA A 233 -3.30 -9.74 6.39
CA ALA A 233 -4.25 -9.57 7.48
C ALA A 233 -5.17 -10.79 7.69
N GLY A 234 -4.56 -11.98 7.69
CA GLY A 234 -5.26 -13.24 7.89
C GLY A 234 -4.30 -14.42 7.76
N ILE A 235 -4.73 -15.56 8.29
CA ILE A 235 -3.86 -16.75 8.38
C ILE A 235 -4.18 -17.76 7.26
N PRO A 236 -3.16 -18.45 6.71
CA PRO A 236 -3.36 -19.60 5.82
C PRO A 236 -4.18 -20.70 6.50
N LYS A 237 -4.88 -21.51 5.69
CA LYS A 237 -5.38 -22.81 6.13
C LYS A 237 -4.19 -23.75 6.38
N ARG A 238 -4.30 -24.71 7.32
CA ARG A 238 -3.17 -25.58 7.69
C ARG A 238 -2.53 -26.30 6.50
N TYR A 239 -3.36 -26.83 5.60
CA TYR A 239 -2.87 -27.52 4.40
C TYR A 239 -2.14 -26.59 3.40
N GLN A 240 -2.37 -25.27 3.45
CA GLN A 240 -1.66 -24.31 2.62
C GLN A 240 -0.21 -24.17 3.10
N LEU A 241 0.02 -24.11 4.41
CA LEU A 241 1.37 -24.11 4.98
C LEU A 241 2.08 -25.44 4.72
N ASP A 242 1.37 -26.56 4.87
CA ASP A 242 1.87 -27.88 4.51
C ASP A 242 2.33 -27.95 3.05
N LEU A 243 1.57 -27.35 2.13
CA LEU A 243 1.96 -27.27 0.72
C LEU A 243 3.15 -26.35 0.51
N CYS A 244 3.17 -25.17 1.13
CA CYS A 244 4.29 -24.22 1.04
C CYS A 244 5.61 -24.85 1.51
N ASP A 245 5.55 -25.62 2.60
CA ASP A 245 6.66 -26.43 3.10
C ASP A 245 7.12 -27.44 2.05
N GLU A 246 6.21 -28.14 1.37
CA GLU A 246 6.52 -29.20 0.41
C GLU A 246 7.02 -28.69 -0.95
N VAL A 247 6.56 -27.53 -1.40
CA VAL A 247 6.90 -26.97 -2.73
C VAL A 247 8.03 -25.93 -2.66
N GLY A 248 8.51 -25.60 -1.47
CA GLY A 248 9.56 -24.60 -1.28
C GLY A 248 9.09 -23.19 -1.59
N LEU A 249 7.95 -22.78 -1.02
CA LEU A 249 7.40 -21.43 -1.15
C LEU A 249 7.44 -20.75 0.22
N MET A 250 8.19 -19.66 0.35
CA MET A 250 8.29 -18.92 1.60
C MET A 250 6.97 -18.22 1.93
N VAL A 251 6.67 -18.06 3.21
CA VAL A 251 5.45 -17.45 3.71
C VAL A 251 5.79 -16.24 4.57
N TYR A 252 5.21 -15.10 4.20
CA TYR A 252 5.02 -13.94 5.05
C TYR A 252 3.59 -14.04 5.60
N GLU A 253 3.46 -14.31 6.89
CA GLU A 253 2.17 -14.52 7.56
C GLU A 253 1.80 -13.36 8.48
N GLU A 254 0.56 -12.88 8.38
CA GLU A 254 0.01 -11.82 9.24
C GLU A 254 -1.14 -12.35 10.10
N ASN A 255 -1.20 -11.85 11.33
CA ASN A 255 -2.33 -12.16 12.20
C ASN A 255 -3.58 -11.37 11.76
N TYR A 256 -4.77 -11.83 12.13
CA TYR A 256 -6.01 -11.15 11.71
C TYR A 256 -6.23 -9.76 12.33
N ALA A 257 -5.48 -9.39 13.38
CA ALA A 257 -5.53 -8.04 13.95
C ALA A 257 -4.61 -7.06 13.21
N ALA A 258 -3.81 -7.52 12.24
CA ALA A 258 -2.87 -6.70 11.49
C ALA A 258 -3.53 -5.59 10.66
N TRP A 259 -4.83 -5.74 10.35
CA TRP A 259 -5.65 -4.78 9.61
C TRP A 259 -7.13 -5.17 9.75
N CYS A 260 -8.12 -4.30 9.99
CA CYS A 260 -8.14 -2.90 10.41
C CYS A 260 -8.71 -2.83 11.85
N LEU A 261 -8.02 -3.39 12.84
CA LEU A 261 -8.53 -3.39 14.21
C LEU A 261 -8.62 -1.94 14.74
N ALA A 262 -9.78 -1.53 15.24
CA ALA A 262 -9.96 -0.22 15.83
C ALA A 262 -9.37 -0.12 17.25
N ASP A 263 -8.97 1.08 17.63
CA ASP A 263 -8.63 1.40 19.03
C ASP A 263 -9.86 1.24 19.94
N SER A 264 -9.71 0.47 21.01
CA SER A 264 -10.77 0.14 21.96
C SER A 264 -10.18 -0.47 23.24
N PRO A 265 -10.91 -0.51 24.37
CA PRO A 265 -10.41 -1.12 25.61
C PRO A 265 -10.00 -2.59 25.48
N LYS A 266 -10.53 -3.31 24.50
CA LYS A 266 -10.21 -4.72 24.21
C LYS A 266 -9.15 -4.88 23.11
N MET A 267 -8.72 -3.82 22.45
CA MET A 267 -7.74 -3.87 21.36
C MET A 267 -6.43 -4.55 21.78
N PRO A 268 -5.78 -4.21 22.92
CA PRO A 268 -4.53 -4.86 23.32
C PRO A 268 -4.67 -6.38 23.51
N GLU A 269 -5.74 -6.81 24.19
CA GLU A 269 -6.04 -8.23 24.42
C GLU A 269 -6.29 -8.98 23.11
N ARG A 270 -7.10 -8.39 22.22
CA ARG A 270 -7.46 -9.00 20.93
C ARG A 270 -6.25 -9.10 19.99
N PHE A 271 -5.41 -8.07 19.95
CA PHE A 271 -4.18 -8.06 19.15
C PHE A 271 -3.17 -9.10 19.65
N ALA A 272 -2.89 -9.11 20.96
CA ALA A 272 -1.99 -10.06 21.58
C ALA A 272 -2.47 -11.51 21.41
N ARG A 273 -3.79 -11.75 21.56
CA ARG A 273 -4.38 -13.08 21.35
C ARG A 273 -4.25 -13.54 19.90
N SER A 274 -4.59 -12.70 18.93
CA SER A 274 -4.49 -13.00 17.49
C SER A 274 -3.05 -13.36 17.11
N THR A 275 -2.09 -12.55 17.57
CA THR A 275 -0.64 -12.78 17.39
C THR A 275 -0.21 -14.12 18.00
N ARG A 276 -0.59 -14.37 19.26
CA ARG A 276 -0.19 -15.58 19.99
C ARG A 276 -0.74 -16.84 19.33
N GLU A 277 -2.02 -16.86 18.99
CA GLU A 277 -2.70 -18.03 18.44
C GLU A 277 -2.15 -18.41 17.07
N MET A 278 -1.87 -17.44 16.19
CA MET A 278 -1.18 -17.67 14.91
C MET A 278 0.20 -18.30 15.12
N ILE A 279 1.08 -17.66 15.90
CA ILE A 279 2.46 -18.14 16.09
C ILE A 279 2.48 -19.55 16.69
N LEU A 280 1.66 -19.81 17.71
CA LEU A 280 1.62 -21.13 18.33
C LEU A 280 1.21 -22.24 17.36
N ARG A 281 0.25 -21.96 16.47
CA ARG A 281 -0.23 -22.90 15.47
C ARG A 281 0.85 -23.18 14.42
N ASP A 282 1.56 -22.15 13.96
CA ASP A 282 2.27 -22.20 12.68
C ASP A 282 3.82 -22.19 12.79
N ARG A 283 4.39 -21.92 13.97
CA ARG A 283 5.86 -21.82 14.22
C ARG A 283 6.72 -23.05 13.85
N ASN A 284 6.12 -24.22 13.63
CA ASN A 284 6.87 -25.41 13.20
C ASN A 284 7.12 -25.45 11.68
N HIS A 285 6.36 -24.69 10.88
CA HIS A 285 6.48 -24.69 9.42
C HIS A 285 7.79 -23.99 8.98
N PRO A 286 8.73 -24.70 8.33
CA PRO A 286 9.93 -24.07 7.78
C PRO A 286 9.63 -23.06 6.68
N SER A 287 8.47 -23.13 6.01
CA SER A 287 8.07 -22.14 5.01
C SER A 287 7.76 -20.78 5.62
N VAL A 288 7.36 -20.66 6.89
CA VAL A 288 7.03 -19.37 7.51
C VAL A 288 8.31 -18.64 7.89
N VAL A 289 8.59 -17.55 7.17
CA VAL A 289 9.87 -16.81 7.19
C VAL A 289 9.76 -15.44 7.85
N ILE A 290 8.58 -14.83 7.74
CA ILE A 290 8.25 -13.50 8.27
C ILE A 290 6.95 -13.59 9.03
N TRP A 291 6.96 -13.10 10.27
CA TRP A 291 5.75 -12.68 10.97
C TRP A 291 5.49 -11.21 10.69
N GLY A 292 4.34 -10.85 10.12
CA GLY A 292 3.93 -9.47 9.98
C GLY A 292 2.96 -9.05 11.08
N MET A 293 3.16 -7.83 11.56
CA MET A 293 2.36 -7.30 12.65
C MET A 293 1.23 -6.40 12.18
N LEU A 294 1.43 -5.62 11.10
CA LEU A 294 0.48 -4.64 10.58
C LEU A 294 0.57 -4.45 9.06
N ASN A 295 -0.51 -3.93 8.49
CA ASN A 295 -0.58 -3.41 7.13
C ASN A 295 -1.11 -1.97 7.12
N GLU A 296 -0.45 -1.05 6.39
CA GLU A 296 -0.93 0.32 6.11
C GLU A 296 -1.46 1.08 7.35
N THR A 297 -0.91 0.79 8.53
CA THR A 297 -1.45 1.33 9.78
C THR A 297 -0.73 2.64 10.12
N PRO A 298 -1.44 3.77 10.29
CA PRO A 298 -0.80 5.00 10.73
C PRO A 298 -0.28 4.88 12.16
N ASP A 299 0.61 5.80 12.56
CA ASP A 299 1.05 5.86 13.96
C ASP A 299 -0.14 6.16 14.88
N GLY A 300 -0.34 5.31 15.88
CA GLY A 300 -1.59 5.20 16.64
C GLY A 300 -1.52 4.10 17.72
N PRO A 301 -2.53 3.99 18.59
CA PRO A 301 -2.57 2.97 19.66
C PRO A 301 -2.36 1.53 19.15
N VAL A 302 -2.93 1.19 17.99
CA VAL A 302 -2.76 -0.13 17.35
C VAL A 302 -1.32 -0.34 16.88
N PHE A 303 -0.70 0.68 16.28
CA PHE A 303 0.71 0.65 15.90
C PHE A 303 1.63 0.46 17.11
N ARG A 304 1.40 1.21 18.18
CA ARG A 304 2.19 1.13 19.42
C ARG A 304 2.03 -0.22 20.10
N GLN A 305 0.82 -0.78 20.11
CA GLN A 305 0.57 -2.15 20.59
C GLN A 305 1.35 -3.19 19.77
N ALA A 306 1.36 -3.07 18.44
CA ALA A 306 2.11 -3.98 17.59
C ALA A 306 3.62 -3.90 17.82
N ALA A 307 4.16 -2.67 17.92
CA ALA A 307 5.57 -2.44 18.21
C ALA A 307 5.98 -3.02 19.59
N ALA A 308 5.14 -2.85 20.61
CA ALA A 308 5.36 -3.41 21.94
C ALA A 308 5.21 -4.96 21.99
N SER A 309 4.48 -5.53 21.02
CA SER A 309 4.24 -6.98 20.96
C SER A 309 5.46 -7.78 20.49
N LEU A 310 6.58 -7.14 20.13
CA LEU A 310 7.83 -7.84 19.77
C LEU A 310 8.29 -8.80 20.87
N ALA A 311 8.20 -8.39 22.14
CA ALA A 311 8.55 -9.26 23.28
C ALA A 311 7.66 -10.52 23.36
N LEU A 312 6.37 -10.38 23.07
CA LEU A 312 5.46 -11.52 22.98
C LEU A 312 5.89 -12.44 21.83
N VAL A 313 6.14 -11.90 20.64
CA VAL A 313 6.60 -12.68 19.48
C VAL A 313 7.87 -13.45 19.83
N ARG A 314 8.89 -12.80 20.42
CA ARG A 314 10.16 -13.44 20.79
C ARG A 314 10.02 -14.52 21.85
N SER A 315 9.08 -14.36 22.79
CA SER A 315 8.79 -15.40 23.79
C SER A 315 8.20 -16.68 23.16
N LEU A 316 7.46 -16.56 22.06
CA LEU A 316 6.80 -17.68 21.38
C LEU A 316 7.68 -18.28 20.29
N ASP A 317 8.37 -17.43 19.53
CA ASP A 317 9.22 -17.77 18.41
C ASP A 317 10.39 -16.77 18.20
N PRO A 318 11.59 -17.05 18.75
CA PRO A 318 12.77 -16.23 18.52
C PRO A 318 13.42 -16.44 17.13
N THR A 319 12.93 -17.36 16.29
CA THR A 319 13.69 -17.85 15.13
C THR A 319 13.29 -17.24 13.79
N ARG A 320 12.19 -16.47 13.73
CA ARG A 320 11.69 -15.84 12.50
C ARG A 320 12.00 -14.34 12.50
N MET A 321 12.10 -13.78 11.30
CA MET A 321 12.12 -12.33 11.14
C MET A 321 10.72 -11.77 11.36
N VAL A 322 10.63 -10.54 11.86
CA VAL A 322 9.36 -9.85 12.09
C VAL A 322 9.34 -8.56 11.27
N LEU A 323 8.26 -8.31 10.51
CA LEU A 323 7.99 -7.03 9.86
C LEU A 323 6.91 -6.28 10.63
N LEU A 324 7.18 -5.02 10.98
CA LEU A 324 6.26 -4.25 11.82
C LEU A 324 5.02 -3.82 11.07
N ASN A 325 5.18 -3.10 9.95
CA ASN A 325 4.05 -2.46 9.27
C ASN A 325 4.32 -2.31 7.77
N SER A 326 3.65 -3.13 6.96
CA SER A 326 3.78 -3.10 5.50
C SER A 326 3.47 -1.69 4.96
N GLY A 327 4.42 -1.13 4.23
CA GLY A 327 4.32 0.18 3.57
C GLY A 327 4.66 1.39 4.44
N ARG A 328 4.95 1.19 5.74
CA ARG A 328 5.40 2.25 6.67
C ARG A 328 4.51 3.48 6.73
N TRP A 329 3.20 3.29 6.71
CA TRP A 329 2.20 4.37 6.86
C TRP A 329 2.29 5.07 8.24
N ASP A 330 3.01 4.47 9.18
CA ASP A 330 3.44 5.07 10.44
C ASP A 330 4.52 6.15 10.29
N SER A 331 5.01 6.41 9.08
CA SER A 331 6.13 7.32 8.81
C SER A 331 7.38 6.97 9.61
N ALA A 332 7.67 5.68 9.76
CA ALA A 332 8.73 5.10 10.59
C ALA A 332 8.61 5.37 12.10
N GLY A 333 7.39 5.54 12.61
CA GLY A 333 7.09 6.10 13.92
C GLY A 333 7.63 7.54 14.08
N GLY A 334 8.07 8.15 12.98
CA GLY A 334 8.75 9.44 12.91
C GLY A 334 7.83 10.64 13.11
N GLY A 335 6.51 10.40 13.14
CA GLY A 335 5.53 11.37 13.59
C GLY A 335 5.89 11.96 14.97
N LEU A 336 6.42 11.13 15.88
CA LEU A 336 6.89 11.56 17.21
C LEU A 336 8.42 11.54 17.35
N GLY A 337 9.15 11.16 16.31
CA GLY A 337 10.61 11.02 16.37
C GLY A 337 11.31 12.34 16.68
N GLY A 338 12.19 12.33 17.67
CA GLY A 338 12.91 13.52 18.15
C GLY A 338 12.16 14.33 19.21
N LEU A 339 10.87 14.06 19.47
CA LEU A 339 10.17 14.62 20.63
C LEU A 339 10.83 14.15 21.92
N GLU A 340 10.92 15.07 22.88
CA GLU A 340 11.42 14.81 24.21
C GLU A 340 10.23 14.68 25.18
N VAL A 341 10.25 13.68 26.07
CA VAL A 341 9.12 13.42 26.98
C VAL A 341 9.59 13.10 28.40
N TRP A 342 8.86 13.60 29.39
CA TRP A 342 8.90 13.18 30.80
C TRP A 342 7.60 12.49 31.20
N ARG A 343 7.68 11.31 31.80
CA ARG A 343 6.53 10.49 32.20
C ARG A 343 6.86 9.45 33.28
N ASN A 344 5.85 8.72 33.75
CA ASN A 344 6.01 7.58 34.64
C ASN A 344 6.58 6.37 33.89
N ALA A 345 7.44 5.57 34.54
CA ALA A 345 8.13 4.45 33.89
C ALA A 345 7.19 3.32 33.42
N ASP A 346 6.01 3.21 34.02
CA ASP A 346 5.02 2.16 33.76
C ASP A 346 3.82 2.65 32.93
N ARG A 347 3.80 3.93 32.49
CA ARG A 347 2.64 4.53 31.82
C ARG A 347 3.03 5.59 30.79
N GLU A 348 2.24 5.68 29.73
CA GLU A 348 2.42 6.72 28.71
C GLU A 348 1.96 8.09 29.21
N ASP A 349 0.81 8.16 29.91
CA ASP A 349 0.22 9.38 30.47
C ASP A 349 -0.04 9.27 31.99
N PRO A 350 -0.02 10.38 32.75
CA PRO A 350 0.23 11.76 32.29
C PRO A 350 1.68 11.99 31.86
N CYS A 351 1.89 12.98 30.99
CA CYS A 351 3.22 13.30 30.46
C CYS A 351 3.42 14.80 30.21
N VAL A 352 4.68 15.20 30.08
CA VAL A 352 5.12 16.52 29.56
C VAL A 352 6.03 16.27 28.36
N THR A 353 5.75 16.92 27.24
CA THR A 353 6.43 16.74 25.96
C THR A 353 7.00 18.05 25.45
N HIS A 354 8.11 17.99 24.72
CA HIS A 354 8.74 19.13 24.07
C HIS A 354 9.22 18.75 22.66
N ASN A 355 9.03 19.63 21.69
CA ASN A 355 9.55 19.46 20.33
C ASN A 355 10.81 20.31 20.09
N PRO A 356 12.03 19.75 20.31
CA PRO A 356 13.27 20.49 20.06
C PRO A 356 13.64 20.56 18.57
N THR A 357 12.85 19.98 17.68
CA THR A 357 13.20 19.84 16.25
C THR A 357 12.72 21.05 15.43
N ASP A 358 13.23 21.18 14.21
CA ASP A 358 12.86 22.24 13.25
C ASP A 358 11.62 21.89 12.41
N ALA A 359 10.99 20.75 12.66
CA ALA A 359 9.83 20.24 11.94
C ALA A 359 8.65 20.00 12.87
N HIS A 360 7.44 20.08 12.30
CA HIS A 360 6.23 19.59 12.97
C HIS A 360 6.36 18.11 13.29
N ARG A 361 5.87 17.72 14.47
CA ARG A 361 5.74 16.33 14.89
C ARG A 361 4.26 16.03 15.01
N VAL A 362 3.79 15.07 14.23
CA VAL A 362 2.37 14.74 14.13
C VAL A 362 2.18 13.27 14.45
N GLY A 363 1.37 12.99 15.45
CA GLY A 363 1.04 11.62 15.85
C GLY A 363 -0.11 11.61 16.84
N LEU A 364 -0.86 10.51 16.91
CA LEU A 364 -1.98 10.36 17.84
C LEU A 364 -3.05 11.49 17.73
N GLY A 365 -3.19 12.11 16.55
CA GLY A 365 -4.13 13.22 16.33
C GLY A 365 -3.69 14.57 16.88
N ILE A 366 -2.42 14.71 17.27
CA ILE A 366 -1.80 15.90 17.85
C ILE A 366 -0.71 16.42 16.90
N ASP A 367 -0.57 17.74 16.80
CA ASP A 367 0.44 18.42 15.99
C ASP A 367 1.30 19.34 16.88
N TRP A 368 2.52 18.91 17.19
CA TRP A 368 3.50 19.72 17.92
C TRP A 368 4.33 20.55 16.93
N ALA A 369 4.18 21.87 16.97
CA ALA A 369 5.02 22.77 16.20
C ALA A 369 6.46 22.80 16.75
N PRO A 370 7.45 23.24 15.95
CA PRO A 370 8.81 23.47 16.43
C PRO A 370 8.85 24.34 17.69
N GLY A 371 9.48 23.85 18.77
CA GLY A 371 9.61 24.54 20.05
C GLY A 371 8.41 24.40 21.00
N ASP A 372 7.34 23.69 20.61
CA ASP A 372 6.18 23.52 21.49
C ASP A 372 6.53 22.69 22.73
N LEU A 373 6.07 23.16 23.89
CA LEU A 373 5.99 22.42 25.15
C LEU A 373 4.51 22.10 25.41
N ALA A 374 4.17 20.87 25.76
CA ALA A 374 2.79 20.45 25.96
C ALA A 374 2.64 19.36 27.01
N PHE A 375 1.45 19.22 27.60
CA PHE A 375 1.15 18.20 28.61
C PHE A 375 -0.11 17.43 28.26
N HIS A 376 -0.20 16.22 28.80
CA HIS A 376 -1.40 15.41 28.71
C HIS A 376 -1.82 14.92 30.11
N PRO A 377 -3.10 15.09 30.51
CA PRO A 377 -3.59 14.57 31.78
C PRO A 377 -3.64 13.04 31.80
N GLY A 378 -3.76 12.46 32.98
CA GLY A 378 -3.78 11.00 33.16
C GLY A 378 -5.17 10.40 33.08
N ARG A 379 -5.24 9.11 32.70
CA ARG A 379 -6.50 8.37 32.51
C ARG A 379 -7.39 8.25 33.75
N ASN A 380 -6.86 8.47 34.95
CA ASN A 380 -7.62 8.41 36.20
C ASN A 380 -7.94 9.81 36.74
N GLY A 381 -7.71 10.87 35.95
CA GLY A 381 -7.89 12.27 36.36
C GLY A 381 -6.64 12.88 36.99
N GLU A 382 -5.46 12.28 36.80
CA GLU A 382 -4.19 12.89 37.22
C GLU A 382 -3.88 14.18 36.43
N TYR A 383 -3.27 15.18 37.08
CA TYR A 383 -2.83 16.40 36.40
C TYR A 383 -1.37 16.28 35.97
N ALA A 384 -1.05 16.67 34.73
CA ALA A 384 0.34 16.87 34.31
C ALA A 384 0.80 18.30 34.67
N VAL A 385 2.03 18.44 35.17
CA VAL A 385 2.52 19.69 35.74
C VAL A 385 3.92 20.06 35.27
N VAL A 386 4.09 21.34 34.91
CA VAL A 386 5.39 22.03 34.81
C VAL A 386 5.51 22.95 36.01
N ARG A 387 6.58 22.79 36.80
CA ARG A 387 6.82 23.51 38.05
C ARG A 387 8.08 24.37 37.95
N PHE A 388 7.93 25.67 38.23
CA PHE A 388 9.03 26.59 38.50
C PHE A 388 9.31 26.63 40.00
N THR A 389 10.59 26.58 40.40
CA THR A 389 11.02 26.78 41.79
C THR A 389 11.84 28.06 41.87
N ALA A 390 11.38 29.03 42.68
CA ALA A 390 12.02 30.33 42.78
C ALA A 390 13.45 30.23 43.33
N PRO A 391 14.49 30.66 42.59
CA PRO A 391 15.87 30.55 43.05
C PRO A 391 16.21 31.56 44.17
N ALA A 392 15.47 32.66 44.24
CA ALA A 392 15.64 33.71 45.24
C ALA A 392 14.29 34.28 45.67
N ALA A 393 14.25 34.97 46.80
CA ALA A 393 13.07 35.74 47.19
C ALA A 393 12.95 37.00 46.31
N GLY A 394 11.75 37.27 45.79
CA GLY A 394 11.52 38.42 44.92
C GLY A 394 10.12 38.44 44.31
N GLU A 395 9.84 39.52 43.59
CA GLU A 395 8.66 39.63 42.74
C GLU A 395 8.98 39.06 41.35
N TYR A 396 8.08 38.22 40.84
CA TYR A 396 8.20 37.55 39.55
C TYR A 396 7.01 37.93 38.67
N ALA A 397 7.30 38.40 37.46
CA ALA A 397 6.30 38.52 36.41
C ALA A 397 6.11 37.15 35.75
N VAL A 398 4.86 36.69 35.67
CA VAL A 398 4.49 35.38 35.13
C VAL A 398 3.58 35.59 33.94
N GLN A 399 3.92 34.94 32.82
CA GLN A 399 3.07 34.83 31.64
C GLN A 399 2.91 33.35 31.31
N ALA A 400 1.69 32.92 31.01
CA ALA A 400 1.40 31.57 30.56
C ALA A 400 0.28 31.59 29.55
N ARG A 401 0.51 30.98 28.38
CA ARG A 401 -0.52 30.72 27.37
C ARG A 401 -0.77 29.22 27.30
N PHE A 402 -2.02 28.83 27.26
CA PHE A 402 -2.48 27.46 27.06
C PHE A 402 -3.34 27.38 25.80
N TRP A 403 -3.09 26.40 24.93
CA TRP A 403 -3.91 26.20 23.72
C TRP A 403 -3.99 24.74 23.30
N SER A 404 -5.05 24.41 22.58
CA SER A 404 -5.30 23.08 22.05
C SER A 404 -4.37 22.78 20.87
N ILE A 405 -3.61 21.69 20.94
CA ILE A 405 -2.81 21.14 19.82
C ILE A 405 -3.28 19.76 19.35
N ALA A 406 -4.18 19.13 20.11
CA ALA A 406 -5.02 18.05 19.63
C ALA A 406 -6.29 18.64 18.98
N GLN A 407 -6.84 18.00 17.94
CA GLN A 407 -7.96 18.57 17.16
C GLN A 407 -9.19 19.00 18.00
N ARG A 408 -9.39 18.46 19.21
CA ARG A 408 -10.54 18.75 20.10
C ARG A 408 -10.22 18.59 21.60
N ALA A 409 -9.09 19.09 22.09
CA ALA A 409 -8.75 18.97 23.52
C ALA A 409 -9.82 19.63 24.42
N THR A 410 -10.20 18.95 25.50
CA THR A 410 -11.26 19.35 26.45
C THR A 410 -10.74 19.43 27.89
N THR A 411 -9.78 20.31 28.13
CA THR A 411 -9.03 20.35 29.39
C THR A 411 -9.42 21.49 30.33
N ASP A 412 -9.05 21.34 31.59
CA ASP A 412 -8.89 22.43 32.55
C ASP A 412 -7.40 22.67 32.83
N VAL A 413 -7.05 23.94 33.03
CA VAL A 413 -5.67 24.37 33.23
C VAL A 413 -5.56 25.33 34.40
N HIS A 414 -4.44 25.27 35.13
CA HIS A 414 -4.28 26.02 36.37
C HIS A 414 -2.90 26.64 36.49
N VAL A 415 -2.82 27.81 37.14
CA VAL A 415 -1.57 28.41 37.62
C VAL A 415 -1.65 28.55 39.13
N LEU A 416 -0.78 27.88 39.88
CA LEU A 416 -0.77 27.87 41.35
C LEU A 416 0.54 28.51 41.85
N ALA A 417 0.48 29.37 42.87
CA ALA A 417 1.65 29.89 43.57
C ALA A 417 1.67 29.43 45.02
N GLY A 418 2.70 28.66 45.41
CA GLY A 418 2.76 28.07 46.75
C GLY A 418 1.52 27.23 47.11
N GLY A 419 0.87 26.63 46.11
CA GLY A 419 -0.38 25.87 46.24
C GLY A 419 -1.67 26.69 46.22
N GLN A 420 -1.62 28.01 46.10
CA GLN A 420 -2.80 28.86 45.94
C GLN A 420 -3.07 29.16 44.46
N ALA A 421 -4.30 28.97 43.99
CA ALA A 421 -4.71 29.31 42.63
C ALA A 421 -4.59 30.81 42.33
N LEU A 422 -3.82 31.11 41.29
CA LEU A 422 -3.73 32.42 40.65
C LEU A 422 -4.61 32.49 39.39
N PHE A 423 -4.84 31.35 38.74
CA PHE A 423 -5.62 31.25 37.52
C PHE A 423 -6.23 29.86 37.37
N ASP A 424 -7.48 29.80 36.93
CA ASP A 424 -8.19 28.60 36.52
C ASP A 424 -8.79 28.86 35.13
N GLY A 425 -8.45 28.02 34.16
CA GLY A 425 -8.84 28.12 32.76
C GLY A 425 -9.51 26.85 32.25
N ARG A 426 -10.23 26.96 31.12
CA ARG A 426 -10.93 25.88 30.44
C ARG A 426 -10.64 25.96 28.94
N ILE A 427 -10.26 24.84 28.32
CA ILE A 427 -10.04 24.71 26.87
C ILE A 427 -11.17 23.84 26.30
N ASN A 428 -11.98 24.40 25.38
CA ASN A 428 -13.15 23.76 24.76
C ASN A 428 -14.14 23.05 25.73
N VAL A 429 -14.18 23.44 27.00
CA VAL A 429 -15.15 22.95 28.00
C VAL A 429 -16.09 24.09 28.40
N GLY A 430 -17.39 23.86 28.30
CA GLY A 430 -18.41 24.88 28.60
C GLY A 430 -18.33 26.06 27.62
N GLU A 431 -18.13 27.27 28.13
CA GLU A 431 -17.93 28.49 27.34
C GLU A 431 -16.45 28.77 26.99
N GLY A 432 -15.52 27.88 27.38
CA GLY A 432 -14.09 28.01 27.09
C GLY A 432 -13.77 27.82 25.61
N GLY A 433 -12.92 28.68 25.05
CA GLY A 433 -12.42 28.58 23.67
C GLY A 433 -11.23 27.61 23.52
N PRO A 434 -10.57 27.57 22.35
CA PRO A 434 -9.43 26.69 22.09
C PRO A 434 -8.12 27.16 22.75
N GLU A 435 -8.12 28.33 23.40
CA GLU A 435 -6.97 28.90 24.10
C GLU A 435 -7.39 29.76 25.30
N CYS A 436 -6.48 29.92 26.27
CA CYS A 436 -6.59 30.88 27.36
C CYS A 436 -5.19 31.30 27.85
N SER A 437 -5.10 32.46 28.52
CA SER A 437 -3.81 33.01 28.97
C SER A 437 -3.90 33.66 30.35
N PHE A 438 -2.79 33.60 31.10
CA PHE A 438 -2.58 34.29 32.36
C PHE A 438 -1.37 35.21 32.26
N ALA A 439 -1.49 36.42 32.81
CA ALA A 439 -0.38 37.34 33.02
C ALA A 439 -0.54 38.03 34.38
N GLY A 440 0.49 37.96 35.23
CA GLY A 440 0.41 38.49 36.60
C GLY A 440 1.78 38.67 37.24
N HIS A 441 1.78 39.24 38.45
CA HIS A 441 2.96 39.35 39.31
C HIS A 441 2.71 38.59 40.61
N VAL A 442 3.74 37.91 41.10
CA VAL A 442 3.66 37.11 42.33
C VAL A 442 4.96 37.26 43.12
N ALA A 443 4.82 37.50 44.42
CA ALA A 443 5.95 37.49 45.34
C ALA A 443 6.20 36.06 45.82
N LEU A 444 7.41 35.55 45.59
CA LEU A 444 7.83 34.21 46.01
C LEU A 444 9.06 34.30 46.90
N LYS A 445 9.15 33.41 47.89
CA LYS A 445 10.40 33.14 48.62
C LYS A 445 11.26 32.15 47.86
N ALA A 446 12.56 32.13 48.17
CA ALA A 446 13.45 31.09 47.65
C ALA A 446 12.90 29.70 48.02
N GLY A 447 12.73 28.83 47.01
CA GLY A 447 12.16 27.49 47.14
C GLY A 447 10.63 27.41 47.06
N GLU A 448 9.89 28.52 47.03
CA GLU A 448 8.45 28.50 46.74
C GLU A 448 8.21 28.24 45.23
N THR A 449 7.08 27.61 44.91
CA THR A 449 6.82 27.06 43.56
C THR A 449 5.72 27.83 42.81
N LEU A 450 5.82 27.83 41.49
CA LEU A 450 4.73 28.10 40.56
C LEU A 450 4.43 26.84 39.75
N ASP A 451 3.19 26.37 39.79
CA ASP A 451 2.75 25.16 39.10
C ASP A 451 1.79 25.50 37.96
N PHE A 452 2.12 25.06 36.76
CA PHE A 452 1.26 25.08 35.59
C PHE A 452 0.72 23.67 35.41
N ALA A 453 -0.57 23.47 35.70
CA ALA A 453 -1.20 22.15 35.71
C ALA A 453 -2.24 22.01 34.60
N CYS A 454 -2.37 20.80 34.02
CA CYS A 454 -3.39 20.45 33.05
C CYS A 454 -4.13 19.18 33.48
N GLY A 455 -5.46 19.26 33.58
CA GLY A 455 -6.39 18.18 33.90
C GLY A 455 -7.34 17.87 32.73
N TRP A 456 -8.19 16.87 32.92
CA TRP A 456 -9.09 16.33 31.88
C TRP A 456 -10.42 17.08 31.71
N GLY A 457 -10.64 18.21 32.39
CA GLY A 457 -11.75 19.16 32.18
C GLY A 457 -13.19 18.63 32.25
N ASN A 458 -13.59 17.76 31.32
CA ASN A 458 -14.90 17.11 31.18
C ASN A 458 -14.99 15.71 31.81
N GLY A 459 -13.89 15.19 32.38
CA GLY A 459 -13.83 13.84 32.96
C GLY A 459 -13.37 12.74 31.98
N ASN A 460 -12.81 13.11 30.84
CA ASN A 460 -12.22 12.21 29.86
C ASN A 460 -10.89 12.79 29.37
N TYR A 461 -9.81 12.04 29.53
CA TYR A 461 -8.46 12.45 29.15
C TYR A 461 -8.15 12.30 27.63
N GLY A 462 -9.03 11.69 26.83
CA GLY A 462 -8.74 11.40 25.43
C GLY A 462 -8.60 12.65 24.56
N ALA A 463 -7.49 12.76 23.82
CA ALA A 463 -7.16 13.88 22.93
C ALA A 463 -6.99 15.23 23.66
N ASP A 464 -6.51 15.21 24.90
CA ASP A 464 -6.41 16.38 25.77
C ASP A 464 -5.04 17.08 25.76
N THR A 465 -4.15 16.74 24.82
CA THR A 465 -2.84 17.39 24.75
C THR A 465 -2.99 18.89 24.61
N THR A 466 -2.48 19.61 25.61
CA THR A 466 -2.59 21.05 25.72
C THR A 466 -1.19 21.64 25.75
N ALA A 467 -0.90 22.54 24.81
CA ALA A 467 0.37 23.25 24.77
C ALA A 467 0.44 24.34 25.84
N LEU A 468 1.65 24.64 26.31
CA LEU A 468 1.96 25.69 27.28
C LEU A 468 3.20 26.47 26.85
N ALA A 469 3.12 27.79 26.98
CA ALA A 469 4.29 28.68 26.91
C ALA A 469 4.39 29.51 28.21
N PRO A 470 5.09 29.03 29.26
CA PRO A 470 5.25 29.79 30.49
C PRO A 470 6.59 30.55 30.50
N VAL A 471 6.51 31.85 30.78
CA VAL A 471 7.68 32.71 30.95
C VAL A 471 7.62 33.36 32.32
N VAL A 472 8.69 33.20 33.10
CA VAL A 472 8.84 33.80 34.42
C VAL A 472 10.03 34.76 34.37
N THR A 473 9.83 36.02 34.79
CA THR A 473 10.87 37.04 34.81
C THR A 473 11.02 37.62 36.21
N SER A 474 12.24 37.63 36.76
CA SER A 474 12.52 38.26 38.06
C SER A 474 12.56 39.79 37.92
N ALA A 475 12.33 40.51 39.01
CA ALA A 475 12.56 41.96 39.06
C ALA A 475 14.01 42.37 38.71
N ALA A 476 14.98 41.46 38.82
CA ALA A 476 16.38 41.68 38.43
C ALA A 476 16.62 41.52 36.92
N GLY A 477 15.60 41.08 36.16
CA GLY A 477 15.67 40.88 34.71
C GLY A 477 16.08 39.48 34.27
N ASP A 478 16.21 38.52 35.20
CA ASP A 478 16.43 37.12 34.85
C ASP A 478 15.15 36.56 34.22
N ARG A 479 15.25 35.94 33.04
CA ARG A 479 14.13 35.33 32.32
C ARG A 479 14.30 33.81 32.27
N TRP A 480 13.24 33.09 32.63
CA TRP A 480 13.12 31.64 32.47
C TRP A 480 11.94 31.31 31.58
N ASP A 481 12.18 30.46 30.60
CA ASP A 481 11.21 29.99 29.63
C ASP A 481 11.26 28.46 29.63
N ALA A 482 10.14 27.81 29.96
CA ALA A 482 10.17 26.36 30.19
C ALA A 482 10.41 25.55 28.91
N ALA A 483 10.03 26.08 27.73
CA ALA A 483 10.26 25.40 26.46
C ALA A 483 11.74 25.53 26.05
N GLU A 484 12.29 26.75 26.07
CA GLU A 484 13.72 27.00 25.76
C GLU A 484 14.68 26.25 26.71
N GLN A 485 14.22 25.94 27.92
CA GLN A 485 15.02 25.30 28.98
C GLN A 485 14.58 23.86 29.27
N PHE A 486 13.75 23.26 28.42
CA PHE A 486 13.38 21.85 28.56
C PHE A 486 14.59 20.94 28.34
N ALA A 487 14.70 19.87 29.14
CA ALA A 487 15.81 18.93 29.05
C ALA A 487 15.41 17.55 29.57
N VAL A 488 15.79 16.49 28.85
CA VAL A 488 15.58 15.09 29.26
C VAL A 488 16.73 14.51 30.08
N GLN A 489 17.86 15.22 30.19
CA GLN A 489 19.04 14.73 30.90
C GLN A 489 18.89 14.74 32.44
N GLY A 490 17.87 15.42 32.99
CA GLY A 490 17.59 15.42 34.43
C GLY A 490 16.29 16.14 34.82
N ASN A 491 15.65 15.68 35.90
CA ASN A 491 14.44 16.27 36.47
C ASN A 491 14.55 16.25 38.02
N PRO A 492 14.64 17.41 38.69
CA PRO A 492 14.52 18.78 38.18
C PRO A 492 15.65 19.21 37.24
N ASN A 493 15.36 20.11 36.30
CA ASN A 493 16.31 20.79 35.43
C ASN A 493 16.44 22.28 35.80
N GLY A 494 17.42 22.60 36.66
CA GLY A 494 17.59 23.97 37.15
C GLY A 494 16.40 24.42 37.99
N VAL A 495 15.71 25.47 37.54
CA VAL A 495 14.49 26.00 38.19
C VAL A 495 13.23 25.26 37.78
N TRP A 496 13.27 24.45 36.71
CA TRP A 496 12.13 23.74 36.16
C TRP A 496 12.07 22.29 36.64
N SER A 497 10.87 21.77 36.83
CA SER A 497 10.61 20.36 37.12
C SER A 497 9.30 19.91 36.48
N TYR A 498 9.23 18.63 36.13
CA TYR A 498 8.11 18.04 35.41
C TYR A 498 7.53 16.90 36.22
N GLY A 499 6.21 16.83 36.35
CA GLY A 499 5.62 15.85 37.23
C GLY A 499 4.12 15.74 37.14
N VAL A 500 3.57 15.08 38.16
CA VAL A 500 2.17 14.69 38.24
C VAL A 500 1.58 15.09 39.60
N LEU A 501 0.30 15.48 39.59
CA LEU A 501 -0.54 15.55 40.78
C LEU A 501 -1.56 14.40 40.76
N PRO A 502 -1.89 13.81 41.92
CA PRO A 502 -2.89 12.75 42.00
C PRO A 502 -4.29 13.26 41.58
N PRO A 503 -5.23 12.35 41.26
CA PRO A 503 -6.59 12.74 40.88
C PRO A 503 -7.32 13.47 42.02
N ALA A 504 -7.90 14.62 41.71
CA ALA A 504 -8.68 15.45 42.62
C ALA A 504 -9.58 16.43 41.85
N ASP A 505 -10.62 16.94 42.52
CA ASP A 505 -11.53 17.97 41.95
C ASP A 505 -10.82 19.29 41.63
N ALA A 506 -9.67 19.54 42.27
CA ALA A 506 -8.77 20.66 42.00
C ALA A 506 -7.31 20.22 42.26
N PRO A 507 -6.32 20.80 41.55
CA PRO A 507 -4.92 20.39 41.70
C PRO A 507 -4.35 20.78 43.07
N ASP A 508 -3.78 19.79 43.78
CA ASP A 508 -3.06 19.99 45.05
C ASP A 508 -1.54 19.97 44.84
N ALA A 509 -0.95 21.16 44.77
CA ALA A 509 0.48 21.35 44.59
C ALA A 509 1.36 20.67 45.65
N SER A 510 0.83 20.41 46.85
CA SER A 510 1.60 19.76 47.94
C SER A 510 1.85 18.28 47.67
N ALA A 511 1.07 17.66 46.78
CA ALA A 511 1.15 16.25 46.41
C ALA A 511 2.00 15.99 45.16
N PHE A 512 2.74 16.99 44.65
CA PHE A 512 3.54 16.88 43.43
C PHE A 512 4.62 15.82 43.50
N GLN A 513 4.68 14.99 42.46
CA GLN A 513 5.67 13.95 42.28
C GLN A 513 6.38 14.16 40.95
N LEU A 514 7.72 14.08 40.95
CA LEU A 514 8.53 14.16 39.74
C LEU A 514 8.25 12.95 38.85
N PHE A 515 8.24 13.18 37.54
CA PHE A 515 8.32 12.07 36.60
C PHE A 515 9.68 11.38 36.71
N PRO A 516 9.72 10.05 36.87
CA PRO A 516 10.95 9.29 37.09
C PRO A 516 11.79 9.05 35.82
N SER A 517 11.22 9.25 34.62
CA SER A 517 11.87 8.92 33.36
C SER A 517 11.68 10.03 32.32
N GLY A 518 12.79 10.39 31.67
CA GLY A 518 12.86 11.33 30.55
C GLY A 518 13.58 10.66 29.38
N GLU A 519 13.03 10.79 28.18
CA GLU A 519 13.62 10.21 26.97
C GLU A 519 13.37 11.06 25.73
N GLN A 520 14.23 10.91 24.72
CA GLN A 520 13.96 11.39 23.37
C GLN A 520 13.41 10.21 22.55
N LEU A 521 12.22 10.38 21.98
CA LEU A 521 11.56 9.33 21.22
C LEU A 521 12.33 9.03 19.93
N GLY A 522 12.76 7.78 19.78
CA GLY A 522 13.43 7.29 18.57
C GLY A 522 12.45 6.95 17.44
N SER A 523 12.96 6.88 16.21
CA SER A 523 12.24 6.21 15.10
C SER A 523 12.21 4.71 15.36
N ILE A 524 11.08 4.07 15.07
CA ILE A 524 10.96 2.61 15.20
C ILE A 524 11.46 1.99 13.89
N GLY A 525 12.31 0.97 13.94
CA GLY A 525 12.75 0.24 12.76
C GLY A 525 11.62 -0.47 12.01
N ALA A 526 11.90 -0.93 10.79
CA ALA A 526 10.90 -1.60 9.94
C ALA A 526 10.78 -3.11 10.25
N LEU A 527 11.87 -3.73 10.73
CA LEU A 527 11.96 -5.16 10.93
C LEU A 527 12.70 -5.53 12.20
N SER A 528 12.62 -6.77 12.62
CA SER A 528 13.46 -7.35 13.67
C SER A 528 13.97 -8.72 13.23
N ASN A 529 15.29 -8.88 13.13
CA ASN A 529 15.93 -10.12 12.69
C ASN A 529 15.75 -11.27 13.71
N PRO A 530 15.88 -12.55 13.30
CA PRO A 530 15.85 -13.67 14.24
C PRO A 530 16.78 -13.46 15.44
N GLY A 531 16.23 -13.61 16.65
CA GLY A 531 16.94 -13.42 17.92
C GLY A 531 17.14 -11.97 18.39
N SER A 532 16.72 -10.97 17.61
CA SER A 532 16.80 -9.55 17.98
C SER A 532 15.59 -9.13 18.82
N ASP A 533 15.81 -8.44 19.93
CA ASP A 533 14.74 -7.84 20.75
C ASP A 533 14.44 -6.38 20.36
N GLU A 534 15.03 -5.90 19.26
CA GLU A 534 14.91 -4.52 18.79
C GLU A 534 14.27 -4.43 17.40
N TRP A 535 13.64 -3.28 17.11
CA TRP A 535 13.21 -2.90 15.76
C TRP A 535 14.37 -2.20 15.03
N GLU A 536 14.97 -2.91 14.08
CA GLU A 536 16.13 -2.48 13.30
C GLU A 536 15.72 -1.58 12.12
N ASN A 537 16.39 -0.43 11.99
CA ASN A 537 16.18 0.51 10.88
C ASN A 537 17.15 0.22 9.71
N VAL A 538 17.05 -0.96 9.12
CA VAL A 538 17.96 -1.45 8.07
C VAL A 538 17.30 -1.66 6.70
N LEU A 539 15.99 -1.45 6.61
CA LEU A 539 15.18 -1.64 5.41
C LEU A 539 14.14 -0.50 5.30
N SER A 540 14.02 0.09 4.12
CA SER A 540 12.92 0.99 3.79
C SER A 540 11.82 0.19 3.11
N ASP A 541 10.65 0.13 3.72
CA ASP A 541 9.49 -0.54 3.14
C ASP A 541 8.48 0.50 2.59
N GLN A 542 7.98 0.28 1.37
CA GLN A 542 7.17 1.24 0.62
C GLN A 542 6.02 0.56 -0.13
N HIS A 543 4.86 1.22 -0.16
CA HIS A 543 3.77 0.92 -1.11
C HIS A 543 3.84 1.93 -2.26
N ILE A 544 3.94 1.44 -3.49
CA ILE A 544 4.03 2.31 -4.68
C ILE A 544 2.94 1.91 -5.67
N TYR A 545 1.96 2.78 -5.85
CA TYR A 545 0.82 2.54 -6.73
C TYR A 545 0.68 3.68 -7.74
N PRO A 546 1.44 3.64 -8.84
CA PRO A 546 1.44 4.73 -9.80
C PRO A 546 0.20 4.71 -10.69
N ARG A 547 -0.01 5.80 -11.42
CA ARG A 547 -1.02 5.83 -12.49
C ARG A 547 -0.62 4.96 -13.67
N VAL A 548 -1.60 4.49 -14.42
CA VAL A 548 -1.42 3.74 -15.67
C VAL A 548 -2.26 4.41 -16.78
N PRO A 549 -1.76 4.49 -18.04
CA PRO A 549 -0.44 4.06 -18.51
C PRO A 549 0.72 4.74 -17.78
N HIS A 550 1.79 3.98 -17.53
CA HIS A 550 2.99 4.57 -16.93
C HIS A 550 3.62 5.56 -17.90
N THR A 551 3.62 6.85 -17.56
CA THR A 551 4.36 7.90 -18.27
C THR A 551 5.87 7.77 -18.06
N ALA A 552 6.66 8.53 -18.82
CA ALA A 552 8.10 8.64 -18.59
C ALA A 552 8.44 9.03 -17.14
N GLU A 553 7.63 9.91 -16.54
CA GLU A 553 7.79 10.34 -15.15
C GLU A 553 7.54 9.20 -14.16
N VAL A 554 6.48 8.40 -14.35
CA VAL A 554 6.20 7.23 -13.51
C VAL A 554 7.34 6.20 -13.61
N ILE A 555 7.83 5.93 -14.82
CA ILE A 555 8.96 5.02 -15.04
C ILE A 555 10.19 5.52 -14.29
N ARG A 556 10.47 6.82 -14.37
CA ARG A 556 11.58 7.45 -13.63
C ARG A 556 11.41 7.26 -12.12
N GLN A 557 10.22 7.52 -11.57
CA GLN A 557 9.92 7.34 -10.15
C GLN A 557 10.21 5.91 -9.67
N LEU A 558 9.75 4.88 -10.40
CA LEU A 558 10.02 3.48 -10.05
C LEU A 558 11.52 3.15 -10.10
N ARG A 559 12.24 3.67 -11.10
CA ARG A 559 13.68 3.45 -11.29
C ARG A 559 14.55 4.15 -10.24
N THR A 560 14.03 5.21 -9.63
CA THR A 560 14.77 6.03 -8.66
C THR A 560 14.20 5.98 -7.24
N ALA A 561 13.19 5.14 -6.98
CA ALA A 561 12.71 4.88 -5.63
C ALA A 561 13.88 4.54 -4.70
N SER A 562 13.91 5.15 -3.53
CA SER A 562 15.05 5.11 -2.61
C SER A 562 14.59 5.14 -1.17
N GLY A 563 15.30 4.42 -0.31
CA GLY A 563 15.19 4.48 1.15
C GLY A 563 16.30 5.30 1.81
N GLY A 564 16.98 6.16 1.04
CA GLY A 564 18.18 6.88 1.49
C GLY A 564 19.36 5.92 1.62
N ALA A 565 19.84 5.72 2.86
CA ALA A 565 20.90 4.76 3.15
C ALA A 565 20.39 3.30 3.17
N ASN A 566 19.09 3.10 3.33
CA ASN A 566 18.49 1.78 3.44
C ASN A 566 18.02 1.28 2.06
N PRO A 567 18.23 0.00 1.74
CA PRO A 567 17.64 -0.63 0.57
C PRO A 567 16.11 -0.66 0.70
N VAL A 568 15.44 -0.82 -0.44
CA VAL A 568 13.99 -0.73 -0.56
C VAL A 568 13.38 -2.13 -0.73
N PHE A 569 12.40 -2.43 0.12
CA PHE A 569 11.38 -3.44 -0.15
C PHE A 569 10.12 -2.72 -0.61
N ILE A 570 9.67 -3.00 -1.83
CA ILE A 570 8.34 -2.58 -2.27
C ILE A 570 7.38 -3.69 -1.84
N SER A 571 6.85 -3.61 -0.62
CA SER A 571 5.96 -4.65 -0.05
C SER A 571 4.57 -4.66 -0.68
N GLU A 572 4.21 -3.60 -1.40
CA GLU A 572 3.09 -3.60 -2.33
C GLU A 572 3.34 -2.71 -3.54
N TYR A 573 3.21 -3.34 -4.71
CA TYR A 573 3.10 -2.68 -6.01
C TYR A 573 2.18 -3.52 -6.88
N GLY A 574 1.26 -2.87 -7.56
CA GLY A 574 0.32 -3.58 -8.41
C GLY A 574 -0.14 -2.75 -9.59
N ILE A 575 -0.49 -3.49 -10.63
CA ILE A 575 -1.22 -2.96 -11.78
C ILE A 575 -2.38 -3.93 -11.98
N GLY A 576 -3.59 -3.52 -11.65
CA GLY A 576 -4.79 -4.31 -11.90
C GLY A 576 -5.16 -4.40 -13.37
N SER A 577 -6.32 -4.96 -13.65
CA SER A 577 -6.86 -5.11 -15.01
C SER A 577 -8.36 -4.87 -15.00
N ALA A 578 -8.94 -4.71 -16.18
CA ALA A 578 -10.36 -4.97 -16.37
C ALA A 578 -10.76 -6.32 -15.75
N VAL A 579 -11.98 -6.39 -15.22
CA VAL A 579 -12.66 -7.66 -14.97
C VAL A 579 -13.48 -7.99 -16.21
N ASP A 580 -13.37 -9.21 -16.73
CA ASP A 580 -14.24 -9.72 -17.80
C ASP A 580 -15.65 -9.93 -17.24
N LEU A 581 -16.46 -8.87 -17.34
CA LEU A 581 -17.79 -8.79 -16.75
C LEU A 581 -18.74 -9.84 -17.35
N VAL A 582 -18.56 -10.16 -18.64
CA VAL A 582 -19.36 -11.20 -19.30
C VAL A 582 -19.01 -12.55 -18.70
N ARG A 583 -17.72 -12.90 -18.71
CA ARG A 583 -17.24 -14.21 -18.27
C ARG A 583 -17.53 -14.46 -16.80
N VAL A 584 -17.26 -13.48 -15.92
CA VAL A 584 -17.49 -13.62 -14.48
C VAL A 584 -18.97 -13.80 -14.17
N ALA A 585 -19.88 -13.07 -14.83
CA ALA A 585 -21.33 -13.23 -14.66
C ALA A 585 -21.80 -14.62 -15.09
N ARG A 586 -21.28 -15.16 -16.22
CA ARG A 586 -21.60 -16.52 -16.68
C ARG A 586 -21.11 -17.60 -15.71
N HIS A 587 -20.00 -17.39 -15.00
CA HIS A 587 -19.55 -18.32 -13.97
C HIS A 587 -20.54 -18.41 -12.80
N TYR A 588 -21.07 -17.28 -12.32
CA TYR A 588 -22.10 -17.29 -11.27
C TYR A 588 -23.40 -17.93 -11.74
N GLU A 589 -23.85 -17.66 -12.96
CA GLU A 589 -25.04 -18.29 -13.54
C GLU A 589 -24.86 -19.82 -13.63
N ARG A 590 -23.71 -20.29 -14.09
CA ARG A 590 -23.38 -21.73 -14.17
C ARG A 590 -23.43 -22.40 -12.81
N LEU A 591 -23.03 -21.69 -11.75
CA LEU A 591 -23.05 -22.19 -10.37
C LEU A 591 -24.43 -22.07 -9.70
N GLY A 592 -25.42 -21.44 -10.35
CA GLY A 592 -26.71 -21.14 -9.72
C GLY A 592 -26.58 -20.11 -8.57
N ALA A 593 -25.51 -19.32 -8.57
CA ALA A 593 -25.12 -18.43 -7.48
C ALA A 593 -25.35 -16.94 -7.78
N THR A 594 -26.30 -16.62 -8.68
CA THR A 594 -26.62 -15.23 -9.06
C THR A 594 -27.21 -14.38 -7.92
N HIS A 595 -27.54 -15.01 -6.80
CA HIS A 595 -28.03 -14.36 -5.60
C HIS A 595 -26.91 -13.79 -4.73
N ALA A 596 -25.66 -14.27 -4.90
CA ALA A 596 -24.50 -13.78 -4.15
C ALA A 596 -24.24 -12.30 -4.47
N GLU A 597 -23.75 -11.56 -3.48
CA GLU A 597 -23.59 -10.11 -3.57
C GLU A 597 -22.58 -9.70 -4.65
N ASP A 598 -21.49 -10.48 -4.78
CA ASP A 598 -20.49 -10.33 -5.84
C ASP A 598 -21.09 -10.56 -7.23
N ALA A 599 -21.94 -11.57 -7.39
CA ALA A 599 -22.66 -11.85 -8.63
C ALA A 599 -23.58 -10.69 -9.04
N GLN A 600 -24.34 -10.14 -8.09
CA GLN A 600 -25.22 -8.99 -8.33
C GLN A 600 -24.44 -7.73 -8.71
N TYR A 601 -23.31 -7.49 -8.04
CA TYR A 601 -22.41 -6.39 -8.38
C TYR A 601 -21.88 -6.53 -9.82
N TYR A 602 -21.32 -7.68 -10.17
CA TYR A 602 -20.80 -7.90 -11.52
C TYR A 602 -21.88 -7.81 -12.59
N ARG A 603 -23.10 -8.29 -12.30
CA ARG A 603 -24.24 -8.16 -13.20
C ARG A 603 -24.61 -6.69 -13.43
N ALA A 604 -24.66 -5.89 -12.37
CA ALA A 604 -24.94 -4.45 -12.48
C ALA A 604 -23.86 -3.71 -13.28
N CYS A 605 -22.58 -4.07 -13.10
CA CYS A 605 -21.49 -3.54 -13.92
C CYS A 605 -21.64 -3.96 -15.40
N LEU A 606 -21.98 -5.23 -15.65
CA LEU A 606 -22.18 -5.75 -17.01
C LEU A 606 -23.33 -5.03 -17.73
N ASP A 607 -24.44 -4.78 -17.04
CA ASP A 607 -25.59 -4.09 -17.64
C ASP A 607 -25.25 -2.66 -18.06
N ARG A 608 -24.45 -1.94 -17.25
CA ARG A 608 -23.94 -0.61 -17.64
C ARG A 608 -22.94 -0.68 -18.79
N PHE A 609 -22.04 -1.67 -18.77
CA PHE A 609 -21.13 -1.93 -19.88
C PHE A 609 -21.87 -2.16 -21.20
N MET A 610 -22.93 -2.98 -21.19
CA MET A 610 -23.71 -3.25 -22.39
C MET A 610 -24.48 -2.02 -22.88
N ALA A 611 -24.95 -1.15 -21.98
CA ALA A 611 -25.56 0.11 -22.35
C ALA A 611 -24.57 1.02 -23.10
N ASP A 612 -23.34 1.15 -22.61
CA ASP A 612 -22.31 1.94 -23.28
C ASP A 612 -21.81 1.28 -24.57
N TRP A 613 -21.72 -0.06 -24.60
CA TRP A 613 -21.39 -0.83 -25.79
C TRP A 613 -22.34 -0.52 -26.95
N GLU A 614 -23.64 -0.48 -26.67
CA GLU A 614 -24.67 -0.12 -27.65
C GLU A 614 -24.63 1.38 -27.99
N ALA A 615 -24.64 2.25 -26.97
CA ALA A 615 -24.68 3.70 -27.15
C ALA A 615 -23.49 4.24 -27.94
N TRP A 616 -22.32 3.62 -27.80
CA TRP A 616 -21.11 4.01 -28.50
C TRP A 616 -20.79 3.11 -29.69
N GLY A 617 -21.65 2.17 -30.07
CA GLY A 617 -21.46 1.33 -31.26
C GLY A 617 -20.11 0.59 -31.26
N LEU A 618 -19.72 0.01 -30.12
CA LEU A 618 -18.41 -0.63 -29.96
C LEU A 618 -18.25 -1.90 -30.80
N ALA A 619 -19.35 -2.51 -31.24
CA ALA A 619 -19.35 -3.62 -32.20
C ALA A 619 -18.68 -3.27 -33.55
N ASN A 620 -18.54 -1.98 -33.87
CA ASN A 620 -17.80 -1.53 -35.07
C ASN A 620 -16.27 -1.52 -34.87
N THR A 621 -15.80 -1.78 -33.65
CA THR A 621 -14.39 -1.70 -33.25
C THR A 621 -13.88 -3.02 -32.68
N PHE A 622 -14.72 -3.72 -31.92
CA PHE A 622 -14.40 -5.01 -31.30
C PHE A 622 -15.40 -6.05 -31.78
N ASP A 623 -14.92 -7.25 -32.10
CA ASP A 623 -15.75 -8.34 -32.64
C ASP A 623 -16.87 -8.78 -31.67
N SER A 624 -16.61 -8.70 -30.36
CA SER A 624 -17.58 -8.96 -29.30
C SER A 624 -17.14 -8.33 -27.96
N PRO A 625 -18.04 -8.22 -26.96
CA PRO A 625 -17.68 -7.89 -25.58
C PRO A 625 -16.54 -8.73 -25.00
N GLU A 626 -16.53 -10.03 -25.26
CA GLU A 626 -15.47 -10.94 -24.81
C GLU A 626 -14.13 -10.65 -25.50
N ALA A 627 -14.16 -10.29 -26.79
CA ALA A 627 -12.95 -9.88 -27.50
C ALA A 627 -12.37 -8.57 -26.94
N TYR A 628 -13.23 -7.63 -26.52
CA TYR A 628 -12.82 -6.43 -25.81
C TYR A 628 -12.10 -6.78 -24.50
N PHE A 629 -12.72 -7.59 -23.63
CA PHE A 629 -12.09 -7.95 -22.35
C PHE A 629 -10.82 -8.78 -22.53
N ALA A 630 -10.75 -9.69 -23.51
CA ALA A 630 -9.53 -10.41 -23.82
C ALA A 630 -8.39 -9.47 -24.22
N ALA A 631 -8.68 -8.43 -25.01
CA ALA A 631 -7.72 -7.40 -25.36
C ALA A 631 -7.27 -6.56 -24.14
N CYS A 632 -8.20 -6.19 -23.25
CA CYS A 632 -7.90 -5.47 -22.01
C CYS A 632 -6.94 -6.27 -21.13
N LEU A 633 -7.27 -7.54 -20.86
CA LEU A 633 -6.44 -8.42 -20.05
C LEU A 633 -5.04 -8.64 -20.66
N ALA A 634 -4.94 -8.78 -21.99
CA ALA A 634 -3.65 -8.94 -22.68
C ALA A 634 -2.80 -7.67 -22.61
N LYS A 635 -3.39 -6.50 -22.84
CA LYS A 635 -2.71 -5.19 -22.73
C LYS A 635 -2.12 -4.95 -21.34
N MET A 636 -2.76 -5.47 -20.30
CA MET A 636 -2.22 -5.37 -18.93
C MET A 636 -0.92 -6.13 -18.71
N ALA A 637 -0.69 -7.22 -19.44
CA ALA A 637 0.59 -7.92 -19.38
C ALA A 637 1.76 -6.99 -19.77
N ASP A 638 1.56 -6.11 -20.76
CA ASP A 638 2.59 -5.16 -21.20
C ASP A 638 2.89 -4.10 -20.14
N GLN A 639 1.87 -3.60 -19.43
CA GLN A 639 2.08 -2.67 -18.32
C GLN A 639 2.77 -3.33 -17.13
N ARG A 640 2.40 -4.58 -16.79
CA ARG A 640 3.11 -5.35 -15.76
C ARG A 640 4.57 -5.57 -16.14
N ALA A 641 4.84 -5.92 -17.39
CA ALA A 641 6.20 -6.06 -17.89
C ALA A 641 6.98 -4.73 -17.80
N LEU A 642 6.37 -3.59 -18.17
CA LEU A 642 6.99 -2.28 -18.07
C LEU A 642 7.29 -1.86 -16.62
N GLY A 643 6.35 -2.10 -15.71
CA GLY A 643 6.50 -1.86 -14.28
C GLY A 643 7.64 -2.67 -13.66
N LEU A 644 7.62 -3.98 -13.89
CA LEU A 644 8.69 -4.88 -13.46
C LEU A 644 10.03 -4.49 -14.09
N ASN A 645 10.04 -4.09 -15.37
CA ASN A 645 11.25 -3.61 -16.04
C ASN A 645 11.86 -2.40 -15.33
N ALA A 646 11.03 -1.45 -14.88
CA ALA A 646 11.46 -0.27 -14.12
C ALA A 646 11.96 -0.61 -12.72
N ILE A 647 11.22 -1.45 -11.98
CA ILE A 647 11.58 -1.89 -10.61
C ILE A 647 12.88 -2.67 -10.62
N ARG A 648 13.04 -3.61 -11.57
CA ARG A 648 14.24 -4.44 -11.72
C ARG A 648 15.48 -3.67 -12.18
N ALA A 649 15.30 -2.47 -12.74
CA ALA A 649 16.38 -1.58 -13.10
C ALA A 649 16.86 -0.69 -11.93
N ASN A 650 16.16 -0.72 -10.79
CA ASN A 650 16.49 0.12 -9.65
C ASN A 650 17.52 -0.58 -8.74
N PRO A 651 18.72 0.00 -8.54
CA PRO A 651 19.77 -0.61 -7.72
C PRO A 651 19.45 -0.65 -6.22
N ASN A 652 18.49 0.15 -5.75
CA ASN A 652 18.12 0.21 -4.33
C ASN A 652 17.08 -0.86 -3.95
N VAL A 653 16.34 -1.41 -4.92
CA VAL A 653 15.25 -2.33 -4.64
C VAL A 653 15.80 -3.76 -4.52
N VAL A 654 15.55 -4.38 -3.36
CA VAL A 654 16.04 -5.74 -3.04
C VAL A 654 14.91 -6.75 -2.90
N ALA A 655 13.68 -6.27 -2.92
CA ALA A 655 12.48 -7.08 -2.80
C ALA A 655 11.28 -6.38 -3.41
N HIS A 656 10.36 -7.18 -3.94
CA HIS A 656 9.12 -6.70 -4.53
C HIS A 656 8.00 -7.70 -4.25
N SER A 657 6.86 -7.17 -3.83
CA SER A 657 5.64 -7.91 -3.58
C SER A 657 4.51 -7.38 -4.45
N LEU A 658 4.00 -8.23 -5.33
CA LEU A 658 2.92 -7.88 -6.25
C LEU A 658 1.57 -7.90 -5.54
N THR A 659 0.87 -6.76 -5.59
CA THR A 659 -0.49 -6.61 -5.03
C THR A 659 -1.47 -7.50 -5.76
N GLY A 660 -2.16 -8.37 -4.99
CA GLY A 660 -3.18 -9.26 -5.51
C GLY A 660 -2.65 -10.50 -6.23
N THR A 661 -2.76 -11.66 -5.59
CA THR A 661 -2.56 -12.97 -6.24
C THR A 661 -3.76 -13.31 -7.15
N VAL A 662 -4.98 -13.05 -6.66
CA VAL A 662 -6.25 -13.28 -7.36
C VAL A 662 -7.04 -11.98 -7.44
N ASP A 663 -8.00 -11.86 -8.36
CA ASP A 663 -8.99 -10.77 -8.37
C ASP A 663 -9.91 -10.86 -7.14
N GLN A 664 -9.36 -10.47 -6.00
CA GLN A 664 -10.02 -10.42 -4.70
C GLN A 664 -10.91 -9.17 -4.61
N GLY A 665 -12.00 -9.25 -3.84
CA GLY A 665 -12.83 -8.08 -3.54
C GLY A 665 -13.40 -7.34 -4.75
N MET A 666 -13.54 -7.99 -5.91
CA MET A 666 -14.07 -7.39 -7.15
C MET A 666 -13.19 -6.27 -7.75
N THR A 667 -11.87 -6.31 -7.50
CA THR A 667 -10.97 -5.21 -7.86
C THR A 667 -10.12 -5.40 -9.13
N GLY A 668 -10.02 -6.61 -9.69
CA GLY A 668 -9.24 -6.85 -10.92
C GLY A 668 -7.71 -6.85 -10.74
N GLU A 669 -7.19 -6.83 -9.50
CA GLU A 669 -5.74 -6.74 -9.20
C GLU A 669 -4.91 -8.00 -9.47
N GLY A 670 -5.56 -9.17 -9.51
CA GLY A 670 -4.92 -10.47 -9.47
C GLY A 670 -4.04 -10.82 -10.67
N LEU A 671 -3.12 -11.76 -10.46
CA LEU A 671 -2.40 -12.46 -11.54
C LEU A 671 -3.34 -13.36 -12.35
N PHE A 672 -4.41 -13.83 -11.72
CA PHE A 672 -5.47 -14.64 -12.31
C PHE A 672 -6.84 -14.19 -11.80
N THR A 673 -7.88 -14.55 -12.55
CA THR A 673 -9.26 -14.08 -12.32
C THR A 673 -9.84 -14.61 -11.01
N THR A 674 -10.98 -14.06 -10.57
CA THR A 674 -11.71 -14.52 -9.37
C THR A 674 -11.98 -16.03 -9.39
N PHE A 675 -12.18 -16.62 -10.59
CA PHE A 675 -12.39 -18.05 -10.82
C PHE A 675 -11.10 -18.82 -11.19
N ARG A 676 -9.92 -18.25 -10.87
CA ARG A 676 -8.57 -18.83 -11.03
C ARG A 676 -8.17 -19.14 -12.47
N GLU A 677 -8.70 -18.38 -13.42
CA GLU A 677 -8.26 -18.47 -14.82
C GLU A 677 -7.06 -17.55 -15.04
N LEU A 678 -6.04 -18.06 -15.73
CA LEU A 678 -4.85 -17.26 -16.04
C LEU A 678 -5.23 -16.13 -17.00
N LYS A 679 -4.83 -14.90 -16.65
CA LYS A 679 -5.02 -13.74 -17.52
C LYS A 679 -4.08 -13.83 -18.73
N PRO A 680 -4.54 -13.62 -19.97
CA PRO A 680 -3.71 -13.62 -21.16
C PRO A 680 -2.42 -12.78 -21.00
N GLY A 681 -1.28 -13.36 -21.36
CA GLY A 681 0.04 -12.70 -21.30
C GLY A 681 0.62 -12.43 -19.91
N THR A 682 -0.20 -12.46 -18.85
CA THR A 682 0.27 -12.11 -17.49
C THR A 682 1.35 -13.06 -17.00
N THR A 683 1.17 -14.36 -17.22
CA THR A 683 2.19 -15.38 -16.86
C THR A 683 3.50 -15.13 -17.60
N ASP A 684 3.44 -14.84 -18.91
CA ASP A 684 4.63 -14.53 -19.71
C ASP A 684 5.36 -13.29 -19.20
N ALA A 685 4.62 -12.23 -18.84
CA ALA A 685 5.18 -11.01 -18.28
C ALA A 685 5.89 -11.24 -16.94
N ILE A 686 5.32 -12.08 -16.05
CA ILE A 686 5.97 -12.42 -14.78
C ILE A 686 7.23 -13.26 -15.02
N PHE A 687 7.18 -14.28 -15.88
CA PHE A 687 8.37 -15.09 -16.20
C PHE A 687 9.52 -14.26 -16.77
N ASP A 688 9.21 -13.37 -17.71
CA ASP A 688 10.19 -12.44 -18.27
C ASP A 688 10.72 -11.51 -17.17
N GLY A 689 9.83 -10.87 -16.40
CA GLY A 689 10.16 -9.89 -15.36
C GLY A 689 11.01 -10.43 -14.20
N PHE A 690 10.75 -11.67 -13.80
CA PHE A 690 11.46 -12.37 -12.72
C PHE A 690 12.58 -13.27 -13.21
N TYR A 691 12.98 -13.19 -14.47
CA TYR A 691 14.15 -13.93 -14.89
C TYR A 691 15.40 -13.42 -14.10
N PRO A 692 16.21 -14.31 -13.49
CA PRO A 692 17.33 -13.89 -12.63
C PRO A 692 18.35 -12.98 -13.31
N LEU A 693 18.52 -13.11 -14.63
CA LEU A 693 19.39 -12.29 -15.46
C LEU A 693 18.58 -11.60 -16.57
N ARG A 694 18.42 -10.27 -16.54
CA ARG A 694 17.52 -9.56 -17.45
C ARG A 694 18.09 -8.22 -17.90
N TRP A 695 17.95 -7.90 -19.18
CA TRP A 695 18.11 -6.53 -19.68
C TRP A 695 16.86 -5.69 -19.44
N CYS A 696 17.04 -4.59 -18.72
CA CYS A 696 16.05 -3.56 -18.55
C CYS A 696 16.39 -2.36 -19.44
N LEU A 697 15.61 -2.16 -20.50
CA LEU A 697 15.89 -1.18 -21.56
C LEU A 697 14.88 -0.04 -21.53
N PHE A 698 15.37 1.18 -21.78
CA PHE A 698 14.57 2.39 -21.82
C PHE A 698 14.99 3.27 -22.99
N ALA A 699 14.01 3.96 -23.59
CA ALA A 699 14.23 4.92 -24.64
C ALA A 699 13.25 6.09 -24.44
N GLU A 700 13.77 7.27 -24.10
CA GLU A 700 12.96 8.44 -23.76
C GLU A 700 13.46 9.71 -24.48
N PRO A 701 12.57 10.53 -25.08
CA PRO A 701 11.13 10.32 -25.21
C PRO A 701 10.77 9.14 -26.11
N GLY A 702 9.67 8.44 -25.80
CA GLY A 702 9.20 7.29 -26.57
C GLY A 702 8.67 7.62 -27.98
N SER A 703 8.31 8.88 -28.24
CA SER A 703 7.82 9.36 -29.54
C SER A 703 8.49 10.70 -29.88
N VAL A 704 9.10 10.79 -31.07
CA VAL A 704 9.84 11.99 -31.49
C VAL A 704 9.71 12.25 -32.99
N TYR A 705 10.08 13.46 -33.42
CA TYR A 705 10.30 13.75 -34.83
C TYR A 705 11.66 13.25 -35.32
N ARG A 706 11.76 12.96 -36.62
CA ARG A 706 13.04 12.73 -37.27
C ARG A 706 13.98 13.91 -37.01
N GLY A 707 15.24 13.61 -36.70
CA GLY A 707 16.28 14.57 -36.35
C GLY A 707 16.31 14.95 -34.86
N ALA A 708 15.29 14.57 -34.07
CA ALA A 708 15.32 14.74 -32.63
C ALA A 708 16.22 13.71 -31.93
N THR A 709 16.57 14.00 -30.68
CA THR A 709 17.43 13.16 -29.84
C THR A 709 16.60 12.33 -28.87
N VAL A 710 16.99 11.08 -28.68
CA VAL A 710 16.43 10.16 -27.67
C VAL A 710 17.53 9.64 -26.77
N ARG A 711 17.25 9.58 -25.46
CA ARG A 711 18.13 8.97 -24.47
C ARG A 711 17.85 7.48 -24.38
N LEU A 712 18.86 6.67 -24.68
CA LEU A 712 18.82 5.21 -24.57
C LEU A 712 19.55 4.77 -23.32
N GLU A 713 18.94 3.91 -22.51
CA GLU A 713 19.55 3.37 -21.29
C GLU A 713 19.38 1.86 -21.19
N ALA A 714 20.47 1.13 -20.93
CA ALA A 714 20.45 -0.29 -20.64
C ALA A 714 20.98 -0.56 -19.22
N VAL A 715 20.17 -1.25 -18.44
CA VAL A 715 20.50 -1.74 -17.09
C VAL A 715 20.43 -3.26 -17.11
N LEU A 716 21.41 -3.93 -16.54
CA LEU A 716 21.41 -5.39 -16.37
C LEU A 716 20.97 -5.72 -14.95
N ALA A 717 19.79 -6.32 -14.80
CA ALA A 717 19.36 -6.94 -13.56
C ALA A 717 20.02 -8.32 -13.44
N ASN A 718 20.80 -8.54 -12.39
CA ASN A 718 21.60 -9.73 -12.13
C ASN A 718 21.41 -10.19 -10.67
N GLU A 719 20.58 -11.21 -10.47
CA GLU A 719 20.45 -11.92 -9.20
C GLU A 719 21.55 -12.97 -9.01
N ASP A 720 22.80 -12.51 -9.11
CA ASP A 720 24.01 -13.35 -9.02
C ASP A 720 24.05 -14.52 -10.01
N ALA A 721 23.35 -14.36 -11.14
CA ALA A 721 23.35 -15.34 -12.21
C ALA A 721 24.68 -15.33 -12.99
N LEU A 722 25.35 -14.18 -13.06
CA LEU A 722 26.68 -14.06 -13.65
C LEU A 722 27.79 -14.20 -12.59
N PRO A 723 28.85 -14.98 -12.86
CA PRO A 723 30.03 -14.99 -12.01
C PRO A 723 30.81 -13.68 -12.09
N ALA A 724 31.61 -13.39 -11.07
CA ALA A 724 32.53 -12.25 -11.07
C ALA A 724 33.46 -12.27 -12.30
N GLY A 725 33.70 -11.09 -12.88
CA GLY A 725 34.55 -10.93 -14.05
C GLY A 725 33.91 -10.11 -15.16
N LYS A 726 34.49 -10.22 -16.35
CA LYS A 726 34.16 -9.41 -17.53
C LYS A 726 33.26 -10.17 -18.48
N HIS A 727 32.10 -9.61 -18.81
CA HIS A 727 31.12 -10.24 -19.70
C HIS A 727 30.87 -9.35 -20.92
N PRO A 728 31.23 -9.78 -22.14
CA PRO A 728 31.01 -8.98 -23.33
C PRO A 728 29.51 -8.87 -23.62
N ALA A 729 29.07 -7.67 -23.98
CA ALA A 729 27.69 -7.36 -24.33
C ALA A 729 27.64 -6.45 -25.56
N ARG A 730 26.47 -6.41 -26.20
CA ARG A 730 26.21 -5.59 -27.38
C ARG A 730 24.87 -4.89 -27.24
N VAL A 731 24.85 -3.59 -27.51
CA VAL A 731 23.62 -2.78 -27.58
C VAL A 731 23.46 -2.22 -28.98
N GLN A 732 22.23 -2.25 -29.50
CA GLN A 732 21.94 -1.83 -30.86
C GLN A 732 20.63 -1.03 -30.92
N LEU A 733 20.61 -0.02 -31.78
CA LEU A 733 19.40 0.68 -32.19
C LEU A 733 19.15 0.40 -33.67
N ILE A 734 18.00 -0.19 -33.98
CA ILE A 734 17.66 -0.68 -35.31
C ILE A 734 16.46 0.13 -35.84
N ASP A 735 16.61 0.71 -37.02
CA ASP A 735 15.54 1.46 -37.69
C ASP A 735 14.52 0.51 -38.36
N PRO A 736 13.36 1.03 -38.83
CA PRO A 736 12.32 0.22 -39.46
C PRO A 736 12.79 -0.56 -40.69
N GLY A 737 13.82 -0.07 -41.39
CA GLY A 737 14.45 -0.72 -42.54
C GLY A 737 15.48 -1.80 -42.17
N GLY A 738 15.73 -2.02 -40.87
CA GLY A 738 16.71 -2.97 -40.37
C GLY A 738 18.14 -2.45 -40.31
N ARG A 739 18.37 -1.16 -40.60
CA ARG A 739 19.71 -0.55 -40.49
C ARG A 739 20.00 -0.23 -39.02
N ARG A 740 21.22 -0.54 -38.60
CA ARG A 740 21.72 -0.26 -37.24
C ARG A 740 22.28 1.15 -37.20
N LEU A 741 21.60 2.04 -36.49
CA LEU A 741 22.03 3.42 -36.24
C LEU A 741 23.04 3.48 -35.11
N LEU A 742 22.88 2.59 -34.14
CA LEU A 742 23.81 2.36 -33.04
C LEU A 742 24.18 0.87 -33.03
N ASP A 743 25.47 0.59 -32.87
CA ASP A 743 25.98 -0.76 -32.65
C ASP A 743 27.24 -0.66 -31.79
N ARG A 744 27.09 -0.92 -30.48
CA ARG A 744 28.18 -0.79 -29.51
C ARG A 744 28.45 -2.15 -28.90
N ARG A 745 29.71 -2.56 -28.92
CA ARG A 745 30.22 -3.63 -28.06
C ARG A 745 30.79 -3.02 -26.80
N LEU A 746 30.42 -3.60 -25.68
CA LEU A 746 30.77 -3.14 -24.34
C LEU A 746 31.06 -4.33 -23.44
N THR A 747 31.58 -4.07 -22.25
CA THR A 747 31.91 -5.10 -21.27
C THR A 747 31.20 -4.78 -19.98
N VAL A 748 30.44 -5.73 -19.47
CA VAL A 748 29.81 -5.67 -18.15
C VAL A 748 30.78 -6.28 -17.14
N ASP A 749 31.25 -5.47 -16.21
CA ASP A 749 32.15 -5.90 -15.15
C ASP A 749 31.34 -6.27 -13.89
N ILE A 750 31.29 -7.57 -13.56
CA ILE A 750 30.66 -8.07 -12.32
C ILE A 750 31.72 -8.11 -11.22
N PRO A 751 31.52 -7.41 -10.08
CA PRO A 751 32.50 -7.38 -9.00
C PRO A 751 32.69 -8.75 -8.33
N ALA A 752 33.84 -8.94 -7.67
CA ALA A 752 34.15 -10.16 -6.91
C ALA A 752 33.35 -10.33 -5.61
N GLY A 753 32.62 -9.29 -5.19
CA GLY A 753 31.74 -9.30 -4.03
C GLY A 753 30.31 -8.95 -4.40
N GLU A 754 29.45 -8.90 -3.39
CA GLU A 754 28.04 -8.57 -3.54
C GLU A 754 27.87 -7.07 -3.90
N GLY A 755 27.35 -6.80 -5.10
CA GLY A 755 26.94 -5.47 -5.56
C GLY A 755 25.41 -5.34 -5.66
N PRO A 756 24.86 -4.21 -6.12
CA PRO A 756 23.41 -4.09 -6.33
C PRO A 756 22.92 -5.12 -7.35
N PHE A 757 21.65 -5.54 -7.22
CA PHE A 757 21.03 -6.45 -8.18
C PHE A 757 20.82 -5.82 -9.56
N ALA A 758 20.84 -4.48 -9.68
CA ALA A 758 20.72 -3.78 -10.94
C ALA A 758 22.00 -2.99 -11.26
N LEU A 759 22.54 -3.20 -12.45
CA LEU A 759 23.80 -2.62 -12.91
C LEU A 759 23.55 -1.72 -14.12
N PRO A 760 23.71 -0.39 -14.00
CA PRO A 760 23.70 0.49 -15.17
C PRO A 760 24.86 0.15 -16.10
N VAL A 761 24.56 -0.15 -17.37
CA VAL A 761 25.57 -0.63 -18.33
C VAL A 761 25.79 0.36 -19.48
N PHE A 762 24.74 1.04 -19.92
CA PHE A 762 24.80 1.93 -21.08
C PHE A 762 23.85 3.11 -20.90
N ALA A 763 24.30 4.31 -21.27
CA ALA A 763 23.47 5.50 -21.40
C ALA A 763 24.06 6.41 -22.50
N GLU A 764 23.31 6.67 -23.57
CA GLU A 764 23.74 7.55 -24.68
C GLU A 764 22.54 8.32 -25.24
N GLU A 765 22.78 9.58 -25.63
CA GLU A 765 21.84 10.38 -26.41
C GLU A 765 22.09 10.14 -27.90
N VAL A 766 21.04 9.75 -28.63
CA VAL A 766 21.14 9.37 -30.05
C VAL A 766 20.15 10.19 -30.88
N ALA A 767 20.66 10.89 -31.89
CA ALA A 767 19.83 11.58 -32.87
C ALA A 767 19.19 10.59 -33.85
N LEU A 768 17.88 10.69 -34.05
CA LEU A 768 17.10 9.77 -34.88
C LEU A 768 16.80 10.39 -36.25
N ASP A 769 17.79 10.40 -37.14
CA ASP A 769 17.67 10.94 -38.51
C ASP A 769 17.39 9.86 -39.59
N GLY A 770 16.79 8.74 -39.18
CA GLY A 770 16.36 7.69 -40.12
C GLY A 770 14.91 7.90 -40.60
N PRO A 771 14.35 6.94 -41.37
CA PRO A 771 12.95 7.03 -41.82
C PRO A 771 11.96 7.00 -40.65
N ALA A 772 10.75 7.54 -40.86
CA ALA A 772 9.66 7.40 -39.90
C ALA A 772 9.28 5.91 -39.67
N GLY A 773 8.79 5.61 -38.48
CA GLY A 773 8.37 4.28 -38.06
C GLY A 773 8.88 3.89 -36.67
N THR A 774 8.80 2.60 -36.35
CA THR A 774 9.21 2.06 -35.04
C THR A 774 10.66 1.59 -35.04
N TYR A 775 11.44 2.15 -34.13
CA TYR A 775 12.83 1.80 -33.89
C TYR A 775 12.89 0.86 -32.69
N ARG A 776 13.83 -0.08 -32.74
CA ARG A 776 14.00 -1.10 -31.70
C ARG A 776 15.37 -0.95 -31.05
N PHE A 777 15.38 -0.71 -29.75
CA PHE A 777 16.56 -0.70 -28.91
C PHE A 777 16.70 -2.06 -28.22
N VAL A 778 17.79 -2.75 -28.49
CA VAL A 778 18.05 -4.13 -28.05
C VAL A 778 19.41 -4.23 -27.36
N ALA A 779 19.52 -5.14 -26.40
CA ALA A 779 20.76 -5.48 -25.72
C ALA A 779 20.88 -6.99 -25.57
N ALA A 780 22.10 -7.50 -25.66
CA ALA A 780 22.39 -8.91 -25.45
C ALA A 780 23.79 -9.11 -24.85
N LEU A 781 23.96 -10.16 -24.05
CA LEU A 781 25.28 -10.68 -23.72
C LEU A 781 25.80 -11.46 -24.93
N GLU A 782 27.06 -11.25 -25.32
CA GLU A 782 27.67 -12.01 -26.41
C GLU A 782 28.17 -13.39 -25.94
N GLN A 783 28.47 -13.54 -24.64
CA GLN A 783 28.95 -14.77 -24.01
C GLN A 783 28.55 -14.84 -22.52
N GLY A 784 28.58 -16.03 -21.93
CA GLY A 784 28.56 -16.21 -20.46
C GLY A 784 27.19 -16.16 -19.78
N GLY A 785 26.14 -15.64 -20.40
CA GLY A 785 24.80 -15.61 -19.82
C GLY A 785 23.67 -15.48 -20.84
N ALA A 786 22.50 -16.06 -20.50
CA ALA A 786 21.26 -15.96 -21.28
C ALA A 786 20.33 -14.97 -20.58
N ALA A 787 20.47 -13.68 -20.87
CA ALA A 787 19.62 -12.65 -20.28
C ALA A 787 18.24 -12.62 -20.95
N ALA A 788 17.17 -12.52 -20.16
CA ALA A 788 15.84 -12.16 -20.64
C ALA A 788 15.74 -10.65 -20.93
N GLY A 789 14.54 -10.17 -21.26
CA GLY A 789 14.30 -8.80 -21.71
C GLY A 789 14.22 -8.72 -23.23
N ARG A 790 13.15 -8.09 -23.72
CA ARG A 790 12.76 -8.11 -25.14
C ARG A 790 13.43 -7.01 -25.95
N GLU A 791 12.97 -5.78 -25.78
CA GLU A 791 13.41 -4.57 -26.48
C GLU A 791 12.69 -3.35 -25.91
N ALA A 792 13.23 -2.14 -26.12
CA ALA A 792 12.50 -0.89 -25.97
C ALA A 792 12.18 -0.31 -27.36
N ARG A 793 11.01 0.32 -27.50
CA ARG A 793 10.53 0.89 -28.77
C ARG A 793 10.60 2.42 -28.72
N VAL A 794 10.93 3.02 -29.86
CA VAL A 794 10.80 4.47 -30.10
C VAL A 794 10.04 4.69 -31.39
N PHE A 795 9.09 5.62 -31.38
CA PHE A 795 8.30 5.99 -32.55
C PHE A 795 8.84 7.29 -33.15
N VAL A 796 9.24 7.22 -34.42
CA VAL A 796 9.76 8.38 -35.15
C VAL A 796 8.73 8.82 -36.19
N ALA A 797 8.34 10.10 -36.17
CA ALA A 797 7.45 10.71 -37.15
C ALA A 797 8.24 11.64 -38.10
N ASP A 798 7.77 11.78 -39.34
CA ASP A 798 8.29 12.79 -40.27
C ASP A 798 7.35 14.01 -40.26
N PRO A 799 7.85 15.24 -40.01
CA PRO A 799 7.03 16.45 -40.14
C PRO A 799 6.36 16.61 -41.51
N ALA A 800 6.95 16.07 -42.58
CA ALA A 800 6.38 16.12 -43.93
C ALA A 800 5.11 15.27 -44.09
N ASP A 801 4.88 14.29 -43.21
CA ASP A 801 3.71 13.43 -43.21
C ASP A 801 2.52 14.04 -42.44
N MET A 802 2.69 15.25 -41.90
CA MET A 802 1.61 15.96 -41.22
C MET A 802 0.55 16.41 -42.22
N PRO A 803 -0.74 16.12 -41.96
CA PRO A 803 -1.79 16.53 -42.87
C PRO A 803 -1.86 18.06 -42.93
N PRO A 804 -2.00 18.65 -44.13
CA PRO A 804 -2.18 20.09 -44.26
C PRO A 804 -3.54 20.49 -43.67
N VAL A 805 -3.60 21.68 -43.09
CA VAL A 805 -4.85 22.32 -42.66
C VAL A 805 -5.03 23.53 -43.57
N THR A 806 -5.99 23.44 -44.50
CA THR A 806 -6.24 24.49 -45.50
C THR A 806 -7.30 25.50 -45.07
N THR A 807 -8.06 25.16 -44.04
CA THR A 807 -9.15 25.95 -43.47
C THR A 807 -8.59 27.05 -42.58
N GLU A 808 -9.12 28.27 -42.70
CA GLU A 808 -8.85 29.31 -41.71
C GLU A 808 -9.65 29.01 -40.43
N VAL A 809 -8.97 29.00 -39.28
CA VAL A 809 -9.56 28.69 -37.98
C VAL A 809 -9.81 29.95 -37.17
N ALA A 810 -11.01 30.08 -36.59
CA ALA A 810 -11.30 31.13 -35.62
C ALA A 810 -10.90 30.66 -34.20
N LEU A 811 -9.98 31.37 -33.55
CA LEU A 811 -9.50 31.05 -32.20
C LEU A 811 -10.37 31.69 -31.13
N PHE A 812 -11.04 30.86 -30.34
CA PHE A 812 -11.88 31.27 -29.24
C PHE A 812 -11.21 31.01 -27.88
N GLY A 813 -11.11 32.05 -27.05
CA GLY A 813 -10.48 32.01 -25.72
C GLY A 813 -9.04 32.54 -25.71
N ASP A 814 -8.51 32.77 -24.50
CA ASP A 814 -7.17 33.34 -24.28
C ASP A 814 -6.09 32.25 -24.24
N ASP A 815 -5.47 31.98 -25.38
CA ASP A 815 -4.35 31.04 -25.51
C ASP A 815 -3.29 31.53 -26.52
N PRO A 816 -2.41 32.46 -26.11
CA PRO A 816 -1.38 33.03 -26.99
C PRO A 816 -0.37 31.97 -27.44
N GLY A 817 -0.13 30.93 -26.64
CA GLY A 817 0.79 29.84 -26.98
C GLY A 817 0.27 29.02 -28.16
N LEU A 818 -1.03 28.71 -28.18
CA LEU A 818 -1.67 28.03 -29.31
C LEU A 818 -1.64 28.89 -30.58
N ALA A 819 -1.96 30.19 -30.47
CA ALA A 819 -1.91 31.11 -31.60
C ALA A 819 -0.50 31.19 -32.22
N GLN A 820 0.54 31.29 -31.37
CA GLN A 820 1.93 31.28 -31.80
C GLN A 820 2.30 29.94 -32.47
N TRP A 821 1.87 28.82 -31.90
CA TRP A 821 2.14 27.50 -32.46
C TRP A 821 1.50 27.34 -33.84
N LEU A 822 0.23 27.71 -34.01
CA LEU A 822 -0.48 27.64 -35.29
C LEU A 822 0.23 28.47 -36.38
N ALA A 823 0.61 29.71 -36.04
CA ALA A 823 1.34 30.59 -36.95
C ALA A 823 2.70 29.99 -37.36
N ALA A 824 3.45 29.43 -36.41
CA ALA A 824 4.73 28.77 -36.68
C ALA A 824 4.60 27.53 -37.60
N HIS A 825 3.42 26.90 -37.61
CA HIS A 825 3.12 25.71 -38.40
C HIS A 825 2.34 26.00 -39.68
N GLY A 826 2.21 27.28 -40.05
CA GLY A 826 1.57 27.71 -41.30
C GLY A 826 0.05 27.49 -41.34
N ILE A 827 -0.60 27.33 -40.18
CA ILE A 827 -2.05 27.16 -40.09
C ILE A 827 -2.70 28.54 -39.96
N ALA A 828 -3.54 28.89 -40.92
CA ALA A 828 -4.22 30.18 -40.94
C ALA A 828 -5.19 30.29 -39.75
N ALA A 829 -4.95 31.25 -38.86
CA ALA A 829 -5.78 31.45 -37.68
C ALA A 829 -6.07 32.94 -37.48
N ARG A 830 -7.32 33.24 -37.10
CA ARG A 830 -7.75 34.60 -36.73
C ARG A 830 -8.39 34.58 -35.35
N ALA A 831 -8.26 35.68 -34.61
CA ALA A 831 -8.97 35.84 -33.34
C ALA A 831 -10.48 35.77 -33.58
N PHE A 832 -11.21 35.06 -32.71
CA PHE A 832 -12.66 35.06 -32.73
C PHE A 832 -13.18 36.48 -32.43
N SER A 833 -14.07 36.98 -33.28
CA SER A 833 -14.73 38.27 -33.11
C SER A 833 -16.24 38.05 -33.19
N PRO A 834 -17.04 38.46 -32.18
CA PRO A 834 -18.50 38.31 -32.17
C PRO A 834 -19.20 38.85 -33.42
N GLU A 835 -18.65 39.89 -34.05
CA GLU A 835 -19.25 40.62 -35.18
C GLU A 835 -19.03 39.95 -36.56
N SER A 836 -18.10 38.99 -36.66
CA SER A 836 -17.70 38.33 -37.93
C SER A 836 -18.51 37.06 -38.28
N GLY A 837 -19.78 37.20 -38.66
CA GLY A 837 -20.77 36.10 -38.75
C GLY A 837 -20.65 35.06 -39.88
N THR A 838 -19.49 34.42 -40.09
CA THR A 838 -19.37 33.29 -41.02
C THR A 838 -19.40 31.93 -40.30
N ALA A 839 -20.17 30.96 -40.82
CA ALA A 839 -20.05 29.56 -40.43
C ALA A 839 -18.66 29.03 -40.88
N GLY A 840 -17.99 28.26 -40.02
CA GLY A 840 -16.62 27.74 -40.25
C GLY A 840 -16.09 27.00 -39.03
N VAL A 841 -14.79 26.67 -39.02
CA VAL A 841 -14.15 25.96 -37.90
C VAL A 841 -13.71 26.93 -36.79
N ILE A 842 -14.18 26.67 -35.58
CA ILE A 842 -13.83 27.41 -34.36
C ILE A 842 -13.00 26.46 -33.47
N LEU A 843 -11.79 26.86 -33.12
CA LEU A 843 -10.95 26.14 -32.16
C LEU A 843 -10.97 26.88 -30.83
N ALA A 844 -11.52 26.24 -29.81
CA ALA A 844 -11.69 26.79 -28.49
C ALA A 844 -10.60 26.28 -27.54
N SER A 845 -9.81 27.20 -26.98
CA SER A 845 -8.74 26.95 -26.00
C SER A 845 -8.57 28.13 -25.06
N GLY A 846 -8.11 27.89 -23.83
CA GLY A 846 -8.05 28.91 -22.78
C GLY A 846 -9.41 29.35 -22.22
N ALA A 847 -9.41 30.35 -21.32
CA ALA A 847 -10.64 30.85 -20.72
C ALA A 847 -11.48 31.65 -21.75
N PRO A 848 -12.83 31.55 -21.71
CA PRO A 848 -13.68 32.41 -22.52
C PRO A 848 -13.43 33.89 -22.21
N PRO A 849 -13.41 34.79 -23.21
CA PRO A 849 -13.10 36.20 -22.98
C PRO A 849 -14.21 36.94 -22.22
N ASP A 850 -15.49 36.68 -22.57
CA ASP A 850 -16.67 37.20 -21.89
C ASP A 850 -17.97 36.43 -22.28
N GLU A 851 -19.09 36.73 -21.61
CA GLU A 851 -20.40 36.12 -21.86
C GLU A 851 -21.01 36.48 -23.24
N PRO A 852 -20.89 37.72 -23.75
CA PRO A 852 -21.26 38.04 -25.13
C PRO A 852 -20.54 37.21 -26.20
N ALA A 853 -19.23 36.98 -26.05
CA ALA A 853 -18.47 36.14 -26.98
C ALA A 853 -18.95 34.68 -26.93
N TRP A 854 -19.26 34.15 -25.74
CA TRP A 854 -19.83 32.81 -25.61
C TRP A 854 -21.20 32.69 -26.30
N THR A 855 -22.03 33.72 -26.14
CA THR A 855 -23.34 33.80 -26.82
C THR A 855 -23.16 33.78 -28.33
N ALA A 856 -22.24 34.58 -28.87
CA ALA A 856 -21.94 34.60 -30.30
C ALA A 856 -21.35 33.27 -30.82
N LEU A 857 -20.54 32.58 -30.02
CA LEU A 857 -20.04 31.23 -30.35
C LEU A 857 -21.21 30.24 -30.46
N THR A 858 -22.12 30.28 -29.48
CA THR A 858 -23.31 29.40 -29.43
C THR A 858 -24.25 29.67 -30.60
N GLU A 859 -24.46 30.93 -30.98
CA GLU A 859 -25.25 31.30 -32.15
C GLU A 859 -24.63 30.78 -33.46
N ARG A 860 -23.31 30.88 -33.61
CA ARG A 860 -22.61 30.34 -34.81
C ARG A 860 -22.63 28.84 -34.87
N LEU A 861 -22.45 28.18 -33.74
CA LEU A 861 -22.61 26.73 -33.62
C LEU A 861 -24.00 26.32 -34.12
N HIS A 862 -25.07 26.90 -33.58
CA HIS A 862 -26.43 26.62 -34.05
C HIS A 862 -26.66 27.00 -35.53
N GLY A 863 -25.90 27.98 -36.03
CA GLY A 863 -25.91 28.44 -37.42
C GLY A 863 -25.13 27.55 -38.41
N GLY A 864 -24.39 26.54 -37.94
CA GLY A 864 -23.64 25.60 -38.80
C GLY A 864 -22.13 25.58 -38.61
N ALA A 865 -21.56 26.30 -37.63
CA ALA A 865 -20.14 26.22 -37.33
C ALA A 865 -19.77 24.90 -36.65
N ALA A 866 -18.54 24.43 -36.86
CA ALA A 866 -17.96 23.33 -36.11
C ALA A 866 -17.06 23.89 -34.99
N VAL A 867 -17.34 23.54 -33.74
CA VAL A 867 -16.55 23.99 -32.58
C VAL A 867 -15.77 22.82 -32.01
N VAL A 868 -14.44 22.93 -32.05
CA VAL A 868 -13.51 21.98 -31.42
C VAL A 868 -13.08 22.55 -30.07
N PHE A 869 -13.50 21.91 -28.99
CA PHE A 869 -13.01 22.22 -27.65
C PHE A 869 -11.74 21.44 -27.40
N LEU A 870 -10.59 22.11 -27.50
CA LEU A 870 -9.28 21.46 -27.47
C LEU A 870 -8.93 20.90 -26.08
N GLN A 871 -9.48 21.50 -25.02
CA GLN A 871 -9.29 21.05 -23.64
C GLN A 871 -10.55 21.33 -22.80
N PRO A 872 -10.89 20.52 -21.79
CA PRO A 872 -12.13 20.68 -21.03
C PRO A 872 -12.25 22.01 -20.27
N GLN A 873 -11.13 22.59 -19.84
CA GLN A 873 -11.08 23.79 -18.99
C GLN A 873 -11.74 25.02 -19.65
N VAL A 874 -11.86 25.04 -20.97
CA VAL A 874 -12.55 26.09 -21.74
C VAL A 874 -14.03 26.17 -21.39
N LEU A 875 -14.62 25.05 -20.96
CA LEU A 875 -16.05 24.91 -20.68
C LEU A 875 -16.44 25.31 -19.26
N ALA A 876 -15.47 25.66 -18.40
CA ALA A 876 -15.72 25.94 -16.99
C ALA A 876 -16.38 27.31 -16.79
N ARG A 877 -17.47 27.34 -16.00
CA ARG A 877 -18.16 28.57 -15.59
C ARG A 877 -18.38 28.55 -14.08
N ALA A 878 -17.75 29.49 -13.36
CA ALA A 878 -17.73 29.47 -11.90
C ALA A 878 -17.28 28.09 -11.39
N ASP A 879 -18.09 27.43 -10.55
CA ASP A 879 -17.75 26.13 -9.96
C ASP A 879 -18.21 24.92 -10.81
N ASP A 880 -18.81 25.13 -11.98
CA ASP A 880 -19.25 24.06 -12.90
C ASP A 880 -18.21 23.87 -14.03
N PRO A 881 -17.49 22.72 -14.09
CA PRO A 881 -16.50 22.44 -15.12
C PRO A 881 -17.05 22.40 -16.55
N LEU A 882 -18.36 22.18 -16.73
CA LEU A 882 -19.03 22.18 -18.03
C LEU A 882 -20.08 23.30 -18.13
N GLY A 883 -20.05 24.29 -17.24
CA GLY A 883 -21.12 25.29 -17.12
C GLY A 883 -21.36 26.14 -18.36
N TRP A 884 -20.40 26.19 -19.29
CA TRP A 884 -20.54 26.84 -20.58
C TRP A 884 -20.98 25.90 -21.72
N LEU A 885 -20.89 24.57 -21.56
CA LEU A 885 -21.13 23.60 -22.63
C LEU A 885 -22.53 23.77 -23.27
N PRO A 886 -22.61 24.00 -24.59
CA PRO A 886 -23.88 24.30 -25.26
C PRO A 886 -24.60 23.02 -25.73
N LEU A 887 -24.69 22.02 -24.85
CA LEU A 887 -25.40 20.75 -25.08
C LEU A 887 -26.45 20.55 -23.99
N GLU A 888 -27.59 19.94 -24.33
CA GLU A 888 -28.62 19.59 -23.35
C GLU A 888 -29.01 18.11 -23.53
N PRO A 889 -28.73 17.23 -22.55
CA PRO A 889 -28.10 17.52 -21.26
C PRO A 889 -26.60 17.87 -21.38
N ARG A 890 -26.09 18.74 -20.50
CA ARG A 890 -24.66 19.09 -20.43
C ARG A 890 -23.78 17.94 -19.92
N GLY A 891 -24.35 17.04 -19.13
CA GLY A 891 -23.60 15.99 -18.45
C GLY A 891 -22.59 16.54 -17.43
N ARG A 892 -21.48 15.82 -17.23
CA ARG A 892 -20.41 16.19 -16.30
C ARG A 892 -19.05 15.76 -16.85
N LEU A 893 -18.01 16.41 -16.34
CA LEU A 893 -16.63 15.98 -16.49
C LEU A 893 -16.30 15.01 -15.34
N GLN A 894 -16.03 13.74 -15.66
CA GLN A 894 -15.79 12.70 -14.66
C GLN A 894 -14.30 12.34 -14.62
N HIS A 895 -13.73 12.36 -13.42
CA HIS A 895 -12.42 11.75 -13.19
C HIS A 895 -12.55 10.23 -13.26
N ILE A 896 -11.72 9.60 -14.09
CA ILE A 896 -11.60 8.15 -14.21
C ILE A 896 -10.19 7.79 -13.73
N GLY A 897 -10.10 7.29 -12.51
CA GLY A 897 -8.82 7.04 -11.85
C GLY A 897 -8.08 5.89 -12.52
N GLY A 898 -6.83 6.13 -12.91
CA GLY A 898 -5.90 5.09 -13.41
C GLY A 898 -4.92 4.60 -12.36
N TRP A 899 -5.33 4.52 -11.08
CA TRP A 899 -4.51 3.98 -9.98
C TRP A 899 -4.37 2.44 -10.13
N LEU A 900 -4.09 1.69 -9.05
CA LEU A 900 -4.07 0.21 -9.02
C LEU A 900 -5.20 -0.43 -9.84
N TYR A 901 -6.38 0.19 -9.88
CA TYR A 901 -7.55 -0.24 -10.66
C TYR A 901 -7.66 0.62 -11.93
N LEU A 902 -7.42 0.00 -13.07
CA LEU A 902 -7.15 0.70 -14.33
C LEU A 902 -8.41 0.90 -15.18
N ALA A 903 -8.42 1.99 -15.95
CA ALA A 903 -9.37 2.23 -17.02
C ALA A 903 -8.74 1.90 -18.39
N ASP A 904 -9.53 1.32 -19.28
CA ASP A 904 -9.09 0.88 -20.61
C ASP A 904 -9.53 1.86 -21.69
N GLU A 905 -8.56 2.54 -22.30
CA GLU A 905 -8.81 3.47 -23.39
C GLU A 905 -8.88 2.78 -24.75
N TRP A 906 -9.87 3.19 -25.54
CA TRP A 906 -10.08 2.74 -26.91
C TRP A 906 -10.22 3.93 -27.87
N ALA A 907 -9.83 3.70 -29.12
CA ALA A 907 -10.01 4.64 -30.23
C ALA A 907 -10.53 3.90 -31.45
N LYS A 908 -11.55 4.44 -32.11
CA LYS A 908 -12.07 3.87 -33.35
C LYS A 908 -11.19 4.23 -34.54
N ARG A 909 -11.34 3.47 -35.64
CA ARG A 909 -10.88 3.93 -36.95
C ARG A 909 -11.75 5.11 -37.36
N HIS A 910 -11.23 6.31 -37.21
CA HIS A 910 -11.95 7.57 -37.43
C HIS A 910 -10.98 8.60 -38.03
N PRO A 911 -11.42 9.54 -38.88
CA PRO A 911 -10.56 10.57 -39.48
C PRO A 911 -9.70 11.34 -38.46
N ILE A 912 -10.24 11.64 -37.27
CA ILE A 912 -9.50 12.25 -36.15
C ILE A 912 -8.22 11.45 -35.77
N PHE A 913 -8.25 10.13 -35.91
CA PHE A 913 -7.12 9.23 -35.61
C PHE A 913 -6.41 8.72 -36.89
N GLU A 914 -6.74 9.25 -38.07
CA GLU A 914 -6.13 8.80 -39.33
C GLU A 914 -4.61 8.85 -39.24
N GLY A 915 -3.93 7.76 -39.62
CA GLY A 915 -2.48 7.52 -39.58
C GLY A 915 -1.84 7.46 -38.18
N LEU A 916 -2.66 7.35 -37.13
CA LEU A 916 -2.22 7.01 -35.77
C LEU A 916 -2.72 5.58 -35.41
N PRO A 917 -2.10 4.87 -34.47
CA PRO A 917 -2.56 3.54 -34.06
C PRO A 917 -3.98 3.58 -33.45
N ALA A 918 -4.99 3.08 -34.16
CA ALA A 918 -6.39 3.07 -33.71
C ALA A 918 -7.17 1.87 -34.29
N GLY A 919 -8.45 1.75 -33.90
CA GLY A 919 -9.32 0.63 -34.26
C GLY A 919 -9.38 -0.48 -33.21
N GLY A 920 -9.23 -0.13 -31.94
CA GLY A 920 -9.15 -1.05 -30.81
C GLY A 920 -8.76 -0.31 -29.53
N LEU A 921 -8.10 -1.00 -28.60
CA LEU A 921 -7.48 -0.37 -27.43
C LEU A 921 -6.28 0.51 -27.88
N MET A 922 -6.08 1.65 -27.22
CA MET A 922 -4.94 2.53 -27.50
C MET A 922 -3.61 1.86 -27.10
N ASP A 923 -2.58 1.96 -27.96
CA ASP A 923 -1.21 1.50 -27.63
C ASP A 923 -0.58 2.45 -26.59
N TYR A 924 -0.47 1.98 -25.35
CA TYR A 924 0.10 2.76 -24.26
C TYR A 924 1.56 3.15 -24.47
N ALA A 925 2.34 2.40 -25.25
CA ALA A 925 3.70 2.85 -25.58
C ALA A 925 3.70 4.11 -26.46
N TYR A 926 2.62 4.34 -27.22
CA TYR A 926 2.46 5.47 -28.13
C TYR A 926 1.68 6.64 -27.51
N TYR A 927 0.63 6.35 -26.72
CA TYR A 927 -0.32 7.35 -26.24
C TYR A 927 -0.18 7.74 -24.76
N ARG A 928 0.71 7.13 -23.98
CA ARG A 928 0.78 7.33 -22.51
C ARG A 928 0.84 8.79 -22.04
N GLU A 929 1.46 9.68 -22.80
CA GLU A 929 1.59 11.10 -22.44
C GLU A 929 0.34 11.91 -22.81
N LEU A 930 -0.52 11.36 -23.69
CA LEU A 930 -1.72 12.02 -24.21
C LEU A 930 -3.01 11.60 -23.51
N ILE A 931 -2.99 10.45 -22.82
CA ILE A 931 -4.16 9.91 -22.12
C ILE A 931 -4.36 10.65 -20.78
N PRO A 932 -5.53 11.30 -20.58
CA PRO A 932 -5.88 12.00 -19.34
C PRO A 932 -6.51 11.03 -18.32
N ASN A 933 -6.77 11.51 -17.11
CA ASN A 933 -7.61 10.82 -16.12
C ASN A 933 -9.05 11.37 -16.10
N THR A 934 -9.51 11.97 -17.21
CA THR A 934 -10.75 12.74 -17.26
C THR A 934 -11.51 12.46 -18.54
N VAL A 935 -12.81 12.18 -18.41
CA VAL A 935 -13.73 11.85 -19.52
C VAL A 935 -15.02 12.65 -19.44
N PHE A 936 -15.68 12.83 -20.59
CA PHE A 936 -17.02 13.38 -20.68
C PHE A 936 -18.07 12.28 -20.50
N THR A 937 -19.06 12.52 -19.64
CA THR A 937 -20.18 11.60 -19.43
C THR A 937 -21.51 12.34 -19.27
N GLY A 938 -22.61 11.73 -19.72
CA GLY A 938 -23.96 12.26 -19.53
C GLY A 938 -24.43 13.32 -20.54
N GLN A 939 -23.71 13.54 -21.66
CA GLN A 939 -24.11 14.48 -22.74
C GLN A 939 -25.24 13.95 -23.65
N GLY A 940 -25.85 12.81 -23.31
CA GLY A 940 -26.70 12.04 -24.24
C GLY A 940 -25.86 11.29 -25.29
N ALA A 941 -26.55 10.58 -26.19
CA ALA A 941 -25.87 9.80 -27.24
C ALA A 941 -25.14 10.73 -28.22
N PRO A 942 -23.83 10.52 -28.47
CA PRO A 942 -23.10 11.30 -29.47
C PRO A 942 -23.56 10.94 -30.88
N ALA A 943 -23.38 11.87 -31.82
CA ALA A 943 -23.44 11.55 -33.24
C ALA A 943 -22.32 10.57 -33.62
N GLU A 944 -21.11 10.81 -33.09
CA GLU A 944 -19.96 9.92 -33.24
C GLU A 944 -19.20 9.77 -31.92
N ALA A 945 -19.16 8.55 -31.39
CA ALA A 945 -18.24 8.19 -30.31
C ALA A 945 -16.88 7.81 -30.94
N VAL A 946 -15.85 8.64 -30.73
CA VAL A 946 -14.57 8.52 -31.44
C VAL A 946 -13.52 7.79 -30.60
N ALA A 947 -13.36 8.19 -29.34
CA ALA A 947 -12.49 7.55 -28.36
C ALA A 947 -13.09 7.64 -26.96
N GLY A 948 -12.82 6.65 -26.11
CA GLY A 948 -13.37 6.60 -24.76
C GLY A 948 -12.49 5.79 -23.82
N SER A 949 -12.87 5.81 -22.54
CA SER A 949 -12.22 5.05 -21.48
C SER A 949 -13.28 4.34 -20.63
N MET A 950 -12.99 3.12 -20.22
CA MET A 950 -13.88 2.29 -19.38
C MET A 950 -13.08 1.59 -18.28
N LYS A 951 -13.46 1.83 -17.04
CA LYS A 951 -12.98 1.10 -15.86
C LYS A 951 -14.03 0.06 -15.49
N THR A 952 -13.66 -1.22 -15.52
CA THR A 952 -14.55 -2.36 -15.19
C THR A 952 -14.03 -3.16 -13.99
N SER A 953 -13.26 -2.52 -13.13
CA SER A 953 -12.56 -3.10 -11.98
C SER A 953 -12.75 -2.20 -10.78
N GLN A 954 -13.07 -2.75 -9.60
CA GLN A 954 -13.47 -2.02 -8.39
C GLN A 954 -14.80 -1.24 -8.52
N ASP A 955 -15.07 -0.61 -9.64
CA ASP A 955 -16.35 0.00 -9.99
C ASP A 955 -16.58 -0.08 -11.49
N TYR A 956 -17.73 0.43 -11.95
CA TYR A 956 -17.95 0.70 -13.36
C TYR A 956 -18.02 2.21 -13.56
N THR A 957 -16.98 2.75 -14.19
CA THR A 957 -16.90 4.15 -14.57
C THR A 957 -16.49 4.23 -16.03
N SER A 958 -17.18 5.04 -16.83
CA SER A 958 -16.94 5.15 -18.26
C SER A 958 -17.21 6.57 -18.76
N GLY A 959 -16.61 6.91 -19.91
CA GLY A 959 -16.91 8.15 -20.62
C GLY A 959 -16.11 8.29 -21.91
N LEU A 960 -16.39 9.37 -22.65
CA LEU A 960 -15.72 9.67 -23.90
C LEU A 960 -14.53 10.60 -23.68
N LEU A 961 -13.42 10.26 -24.31
CA LEU A 961 -12.23 11.12 -24.44
C LEU A 961 -12.38 12.08 -25.61
N VAL A 962 -12.95 11.57 -26.71
CA VAL A 962 -13.28 12.34 -27.91
C VAL A 962 -14.66 11.92 -28.39
N GLY A 963 -15.56 12.88 -28.57
CA GLY A 963 -16.89 12.65 -29.10
C GLY A 963 -17.40 13.83 -29.92
N VAL A 964 -18.37 13.55 -30.80
CA VAL A 964 -19.00 14.53 -31.68
C VAL A 964 -20.50 14.56 -31.41
N TRP A 965 -21.05 15.75 -31.21
CA TRP A 965 -22.48 15.99 -31.02
C TRP A 965 -22.98 17.03 -32.01
N GLU A 966 -24.24 16.90 -32.40
CA GLU A 966 -24.94 17.92 -33.18
C GLU A 966 -25.55 18.98 -32.25
N ALA A 967 -25.41 20.25 -32.61
CA ALA A 967 -26.02 21.39 -31.92
C ALA A 967 -26.60 22.38 -32.95
N GLY A 968 -27.92 22.32 -33.12
CA GLY A 968 -28.60 23.05 -34.20
C GLY A 968 -28.21 22.51 -35.58
N ARG A 969 -27.54 23.33 -36.39
CA ARG A 969 -26.97 22.91 -37.69
C ARG A 969 -25.46 22.65 -37.65
N GLY A 970 -24.81 22.92 -36.53
CA GLY A 970 -23.37 22.78 -36.37
C GLY A 970 -23.00 21.61 -35.48
N ARG A 971 -21.69 21.43 -35.30
CA ARG A 971 -21.11 20.27 -34.61
C ARG A 971 -20.23 20.71 -33.45
N VAL A 972 -20.32 19.98 -32.35
CA VAL A 972 -19.46 20.13 -31.17
C VAL A 972 -18.54 18.93 -31.09
N VAL A 973 -17.23 19.17 -31.14
CA VAL A 973 -16.22 18.15 -30.86
C VAL A 973 -15.65 18.41 -29.47
N LEU A 974 -15.87 17.46 -28.56
CA LEU A 974 -15.28 17.52 -27.22
C LEU A 974 -14.01 16.66 -27.20
N ASN A 975 -12.91 17.22 -26.67
CA ASN A 975 -11.65 16.52 -26.47
C ASN A 975 -11.16 16.69 -25.02
N SER A 976 -10.81 15.58 -24.38
CA SER A 976 -10.09 15.58 -23.11
C SER A 976 -8.66 15.05 -23.21
N LEU A 977 -8.24 14.50 -24.35
CA LEU A 977 -6.84 14.10 -24.56
C LEU A 977 -5.93 15.31 -24.37
N HIS A 978 -4.74 15.10 -23.79
CA HIS A 978 -3.75 16.15 -23.54
C HIS A 978 -3.06 16.62 -24.83
N VAL A 979 -3.84 17.02 -25.83
CA VAL A 979 -3.35 17.49 -27.13
C VAL A 979 -2.66 18.84 -26.95
N ARG A 980 -3.32 19.79 -26.28
CA ARG A 980 -2.82 21.16 -26.14
C ARG A 980 -1.51 21.21 -25.36
N GLU A 981 -1.40 20.42 -24.30
CA GLU A 981 -0.27 20.36 -23.38
C GLU A 981 0.98 19.76 -24.03
N ASN A 982 0.80 18.99 -25.11
CA ASN A 982 1.88 18.26 -25.80
C ASN A 982 2.19 18.78 -27.22
N LEU A 983 1.63 19.93 -27.62
CA LEU A 983 2.01 20.58 -28.89
C LEU A 983 3.47 21.04 -28.85
N GLY A 984 4.25 20.73 -29.88
CA GLY A 984 5.68 21.04 -29.97
C GLY A 984 6.60 20.01 -29.31
N SER A 985 6.05 19.06 -28.55
CA SER A 985 6.84 18.02 -27.86
C SER A 985 6.48 16.60 -28.29
N HIS A 986 5.24 16.34 -28.72
CA HIS A 986 4.78 15.00 -29.09
C HIS A 986 4.14 14.96 -30.49
N PRO A 987 4.71 14.24 -31.48
CA PRO A 987 4.19 14.21 -32.84
C PRO A 987 2.72 13.80 -32.96
N ALA A 988 2.27 12.85 -32.14
CA ALA A 988 0.87 12.41 -32.20
C ALA A 988 -0.12 13.49 -31.72
N ALA A 989 0.26 14.38 -30.80
CA ALA A 989 -0.60 15.48 -30.37
C ALA A 989 -0.81 16.47 -31.52
N GLU A 990 0.26 16.82 -32.23
CA GLU A 990 0.18 17.71 -33.39
C GLU A 990 -0.66 17.11 -34.52
N ARG A 991 -0.50 15.81 -34.77
CA ARG A 991 -1.30 15.11 -35.78
C ARG A 991 -2.78 15.03 -35.39
N LEU A 992 -3.08 14.76 -34.12
CA LEU A 992 -4.45 14.80 -33.59
C LEU A 992 -5.10 16.18 -33.78
N LEU A 993 -4.39 17.27 -33.46
CA LEU A 993 -4.91 18.62 -33.67
C LEU A 993 -5.23 18.89 -35.15
N ARG A 994 -4.32 18.54 -36.06
CA ARG A 994 -4.54 18.74 -37.50
C ARG A 994 -5.73 17.91 -38.01
N ASN A 995 -5.82 16.65 -37.58
CA ASN A 995 -6.95 15.79 -37.94
C ASN A 995 -8.28 16.30 -37.37
N LEU A 996 -8.29 16.82 -36.13
CA LEU A 996 -9.47 17.45 -35.53
C LEU A 996 -9.96 18.64 -36.37
N LEU A 997 -9.05 19.50 -36.82
CA LEU A 997 -9.38 20.67 -37.64
C LEU A 997 -9.89 20.27 -39.03
N ASN A 998 -9.24 19.30 -39.68
CA ASN A 998 -9.68 18.82 -41.00
C ASN A 998 -11.05 18.14 -40.93
N TYR A 999 -11.28 17.31 -39.92
CA TYR A 999 -12.59 16.68 -39.70
C TYR A 999 -13.70 17.71 -39.40
N ALA A 1000 -13.37 18.79 -38.68
CA ALA A 1000 -14.30 19.87 -38.41
C ALA A 1000 -14.71 20.64 -39.68
N ASP A 1001 -13.80 20.78 -40.65
CA ASP A 1001 -14.06 21.42 -41.95
C ASP A 1001 -14.87 20.53 -42.91
N ASP A 1002 -14.53 19.24 -42.99
CA ASP A 1002 -15.09 18.28 -43.97
C ASP A 1002 -16.60 18.00 -43.83
N GLY A 1003 -17.25 18.42 -42.74
CA GLY A 1003 -18.69 18.21 -42.53
C GLY A 1003 -19.51 19.49 -42.54
N GLY A 1004 -19.12 20.44 -43.39
CA GLY A 1004 -19.92 21.60 -43.79
C GLY A 1004 -20.90 21.33 -44.93
#